data_AF-A0A836HAD3-F1
#
_entry.id   AF-A0A836HAD3-F1
#
_cell.length_a   1.000
_cell.length_b   1.000
_cell.length_c   1.000
_cell.angle_alpha   90.00
_cell.angle_beta   90.00
_cell.angle_gamma   90.00
#
_symmetry.space_group_name_H-M   'P 1'
#
loop_
_entity.id
_entity.type
_entity.pdbx_description
1 polymer ?
#
loop_
_entity_poly.entity_id
_entity_poly.type
_entity_poly.pdbx_seq_one_letter_code
_entity_poly.pdbx_strand_id
1 'polypeptide(L)'
;MSLAPTRGTPQNVALSKTEAEVQELITKQLTSRHPDGDPDATTRLVEHIRRGNGSLVLEAIRQNFKYNPPSTQLRMLCVMDQCLIQSGPQFAVMLSSDKWADRLFKVAKTTTTPEVRDKIMITVLAWYQRFHTNGHHRLLQRFQQSRTLSEPFQRVSAKVSKNQQQQRATKLSHLNFASLDSGNRNDILDLEETILLECQGDLASLEYALEHPNILPDNEIANECKEHKLMCMRMLESGEHERISAELMTLIERFSEALSLFEAMTGVDVGEGEGAKMRAMADEDLAEADSDDDDEQRRLRRRNGGGQYGTAGHRADAAAVMKKAQQETENLVSQERNETLTLRSQLEDLRQKHEELQNKYKDAKLKNKEAVSLLEQYAQRVELLEGGTNGAGSGLAPLPVLGAGSLGAAGAATSASPAAIARMRSCLTNMRKCLREVKEVRCRDMMKETHYYAAQISTAMAAMIRAADVDREADRKALQWTQELYKREMKLRKQYYNTIQELKGNIRVYCRVRPMLPKEIQGGYTDVMSYPSQDAVKFTDPNGRPKLFEFDEVYPPNVSQLRVFEDTSPLIDSVVDGYNVCIFAYGQTGSGKTFTMNGSEGEHKGINTRALERLFEIIEERRETESSTVTVSVLEIYCEQIRDLLATKKEAAGTTYEVKQGGPFGTYVTNLKEVPVTSPGDINGIMATAQTHRSEGMTNMNEHSSRSHMLLYIIVRTTNKQTNMQGYGKLSLIDLAGSERLDKSGAEGQRLKEAVSINKSLSALGDVIAGLAQNSKHVPFRNSVLTFLLQDSMAGQAKVLMFVCVSPASYNASESGSSLLFASRARGVAFGQIKKNATTEKAA
;
A
#
# COMPACT_ATOMS: atom_id res chain seq x y z
N MET A 1 26.57 36.09 -39.40
CA MET A 1 26.35 37.18 -38.41
C MET A 1 25.19 38.02 -38.94
N SER A 2 24.08 38.32 -38.28
CA SER A 2 23.60 38.04 -36.92
C SER A 2 22.06 38.21 -36.92
N LEU A 3 21.38 37.10 -36.61
CA LEU A 3 20.06 36.84 -36.00
C LEU A 3 18.95 37.92 -35.97
N ALA A 4 17.80 37.50 -36.48
CA ALA A 4 16.45 38.09 -36.35
C ALA A 4 15.81 37.78 -34.97
N PRO A 5 14.79 38.55 -34.53
CA PRO A 5 14.17 38.39 -33.22
C PRO A 5 13.19 37.22 -33.19
N THR A 6 13.32 36.36 -32.18
CA THR A 6 12.47 35.20 -31.94
C THR A 6 11.08 35.63 -31.40
N ARG A 7 10.01 35.18 -32.08
CA ARG A 7 8.64 35.25 -31.56
C ARG A 7 8.50 34.28 -30.39
N GLY A 8 8.13 34.80 -29.21
CA GLY A 8 7.88 34.02 -28.00
C GLY A 8 6.70 33.06 -28.13
N THR A 9 6.80 31.94 -27.42
CA THR A 9 5.78 30.87 -27.30
C THR A 9 4.48 31.38 -26.64
N PRO A 10 3.32 30.70 -26.85
CA PRO A 10 2.03 31.11 -26.27
C PRO A 10 2.02 31.22 -24.74
N GLN A 11 2.84 30.42 -24.05
CA GLN A 11 3.03 30.50 -22.60
C GLN A 11 3.68 31.82 -22.15
N ASN A 12 4.67 32.33 -22.89
CA ASN A 12 5.31 33.62 -22.58
C ASN A 12 4.37 34.82 -22.80
N VAL A 13 3.44 34.70 -23.76
CA VAL A 13 2.42 35.73 -24.02
C VAL A 13 1.31 35.73 -22.96
N ALA A 14 0.96 34.56 -22.40
CA ALA A 14 -0.02 34.44 -21.32
C ALA A 14 0.53 34.94 -19.97
N LEU A 15 1.81 34.64 -19.68
CA LEU A 15 2.53 35.16 -18.52
C LEU A 15 2.63 36.70 -18.58
N SER A 16 2.92 37.29 -19.75
CA SER A 16 3.01 38.74 -19.90
C SER A 16 1.66 39.46 -19.72
N LYS A 17 0.55 38.81 -20.08
CA LYS A 17 -0.81 39.36 -19.87
C LYS A 17 -1.22 39.34 -18.40
N THR A 18 -0.94 38.24 -17.71
CA THR A 18 -1.24 38.08 -16.29
C THR A 18 -0.41 39.05 -15.44
N GLU A 19 0.86 39.25 -15.80
CA GLU A 19 1.74 40.23 -15.15
C GLU A 19 1.25 41.67 -15.36
N ALA A 20 0.81 42.01 -16.58
CA ALA A 20 0.22 43.32 -16.86
C ALA A 20 -1.08 43.57 -16.08
N GLU A 21 -1.93 42.55 -15.93
CA GLU A 21 -3.17 42.62 -15.16
C GLU A 21 -2.89 42.84 -13.66
N VAL A 22 -1.94 42.10 -13.08
CA VAL A 22 -1.51 42.28 -11.68
C VAL A 22 -0.94 43.69 -11.45
N GLN A 23 -0.15 44.22 -12.39
CA GLN A 23 0.37 45.59 -12.32
C GLN A 23 -0.73 46.66 -12.41
N GLU A 24 -1.76 46.44 -13.24
CA GLU A 24 -2.93 47.32 -13.31
C GLU A 24 -3.70 47.32 -11.99
N LEU A 25 -3.89 46.15 -11.37
CA LEU A 25 -4.55 46.01 -10.08
C LEU A 25 -3.78 46.73 -8.96
N ILE A 26 -2.45 46.62 -8.92
CA ILE A 26 -1.61 47.38 -7.96
C ILE A 26 -1.72 48.89 -8.22
N THR A 27 -1.76 49.32 -9.48
CA THR A 27 -1.94 50.75 -9.83
C THR A 27 -3.31 51.29 -9.40
N LYS A 28 -4.37 50.48 -9.52
CA LYS A 28 -5.70 50.79 -8.99
C LYS A 28 -5.71 50.89 -7.47
N GLN A 29 -5.00 50.01 -6.78
CA GLN A 29 -4.84 50.10 -5.32
C GLN A 29 -4.20 51.43 -4.89
N LEU A 30 -3.17 51.86 -5.62
CA LEU A 30 -2.45 53.11 -5.33
C LEU A 30 -3.26 54.37 -5.60
N THR A 31 -4.14 54.36 -6.62
CA THR A 31 -4.97 55.51 -7.01
C THR A 31 -6.33 55.57 -6.31
N SER A 32 -6.71 54.52 -5.56
CA SER A 32 -7.97 54.44 -4.82
C SER A 32 -8.11 55.53 -3.74
N ARG A 33 -9.28 56.15 -3.67
CA ARG A 33 -9.64 57.13 -2.63
C ARG A 33 -9.94 56.49 -1.27
N HIS A 34 -10.13 55.17 -1.23
CA HIS A 34 -10.41 54.45 0.00
C HIS A 34 -9.10 54.22 0.79
N PRO A 35 -9.09 54.44 2.13
CA PRO A 35 -7.87 54.34 2.94
C PRO A 35 -7.25 52.94 2.94
N ASP A 36 -8.08 51.91 2.80
CA ASP A 36 -7.64 50.50 2.80
C ASP A 36 -7.46 49.90 1.40
N GLY A 37 -7.50 50.72 0.34
CA GLY A 37 -7.41 50.26 -1.04
C GLY A 37 -8.77 49.98 -1.70
N ASP A 38 -8.76 49.63 -2.99
CA ASP A 38 -9.95 49.24 -3.76
C ASP A 38 -10.35 47.78 -3.44
N PRO A 39 -11.55 47.52 -2.88
CA PRO A 39 -11.97 46.17 -2.49
C PRO A 39 -12.09 45.19 -3.65
N ASP A 40 -12.48 45.65 -4.84
CA ASP A 40 -12.60 44.80 -6.04
C ASP A 40 -11.21 44.38 -6.52
N ALA A 41 -10.26 45.33 -6.53
CA ALA A 41 -8.88 45.01 -6.86
C ALA A 41 -8.24 44.06 -5.84
N THR A 42 -8.55 44.17 -4.55
CA THR A 42 -8.06 43.23 -3.51
C THR A 42 -8.61 41.83 -3.75
N THR A 43 -9.91 41.71 -4.04
CA THR A 43 -10.56 40.42 -4.30
C THR A 43 -9.96 39.72 -5.52
N ARG A 44 -9.67 40.47 -6.58
CA ARG A 44 -9.03 39.94 -7.79
C ARG A 44 -7.57 39.53 -7.55
N LEU A 45 -6.81 40.29 -6.75
CA LEU A 45 -5.46 39.91 -6.34
C LEU A 45 -5.46 38.61 -5.52
N VAL A 46 -6.42 38.44 -4.62
CA VAL A 46 -6.62 37.20 -3.84
C VAL A 46 -6.93 36.01 -4.74
N GLU A 47 -7.76 36.20 -5.77
CA GLU A 47 -8.07 35.15 -6.74
C GLU A 47 -6.83 34.74 -7.57
N HIS A 48 -5.98 35.70 -7.95
CA HIS A 48 -4.69 35.37 -8.58
C HIS A 48 -3.76 34.58 -7.66
N ILE A 49 -3.73 34.91 -6.36
CA ILE A 49 -2.97 34.17 -5.35
C ILE A 49 -3.48 32.73 -5.24
N ARG A 50 -4.81 32.52 -5.14
CA ARG A 50 -5.44 31.19 -5.06
C ARG A 50 -5.21 30.33 -6.30
N ARG A 51 -5.01 30.95 -7.46
CA ARG A 51 -4.66 30.26 -8.72
C ARG A 51 -3.16 29.99 -8.88
N GLY A 52 -2.35 30.18 -7.83
CA GLY A 52 -0.92 29.88 -7.83
C GLY A 52 -0.01 31.00 -8.33
N ASN A 53 -0.53 32.22 -8.55
CA ASN A 53 0.27 33.35 -9.05
C ASN A 53 0.78 34.28 -7.92
N GLY A 54 0.89 33.79 -6.69
CA GLY A 54 1.27 34.61 -5.53
C GLY A 54 2.66 35.26 -5.64
N SER A 55 3.59 34.63 -6.37
CA SER A 55 4.95 35.17 -6.59
C SER A 55 4.94 36.44 -7.45
N LEU A 56 4.06 36.49 -8.47
CA LEU A 56 3.88 37.67 -9.33
C LEU A 56 3.25 38.83 -8.55
N VAL A 57 2.28 38.54 -7.68
CA VAL A 57 1.65 39.54 -6.80
C VAL A 57 2.67 40.14 -5.83
N LEU A 58 3.50 39.30 -5.19
CA LEU A 58 4.58 39.78 -4.34
C LEU A 58 5.61 40.58 -5.11
N GLU A 59 5.98 40.18 -6.32
CA GLU A 59 6.94 40.91 -7.15
C GLU A 59 6.41 42.31 -7.54
N ALA A 60 5.13 42.44 -7.87
CA ALA A 60 4.50 43.74 -8.14
C ALA A 60 4.45 44.64 -6.88
N ILE A 61 4.16 44.06 -5.72
CA ILE A 61 4.21 44.77 -4.42
C ILE A 61 5.65 45.22 -4.12
N ARG A 62 6.64 44.35 -4.35
CA ARG A 62 8.06 44.64 -4.11
C ARG A 62 8.52 45.90 -4.84
N GLN A 63 8.15 46.04 -6.11
CA GLN A 63 8.51 47.18 -6.96
C GLN A 63 8.00 48.51 -6.37
N ASN A 64 6.88 48.46 -5.65
CA ASN A 64 6.22 49.62 -5.05
C ASN A 64 6.54 49.82 -3.56
N PHE A 65 7.36 48.97 -2.92
CA PHE A 65 7.51 48.97 -1.47
C PHE A 65 8.79 49.64 -0.94
N LYS A 66 9.98 49.39 -1.50
CA LYS A 66 11.24 49.80 -0.83
C LYS A 66 11.64 51.28 -0.98
N TYR A 67 11.41 51.89 -2.14
CA TYR A 67 11.93 53.23 -2.49
C TYR A 67 10.84 54.27 -2.75
N ASN A 68 9.63 54.04 -2.24
CA ASN A 68 8.47 54.90 -2.45
C ASN A 68 8.07 55.70 -1.19
N PRO A 69 7.26 56.77 -1.33
CA PRO A 69 6.84 57.59 -0.21
C PRO A 69 6.15 56.79 0.91
N PRO A 70 6.21 57.23 2.18
CA PRO A 70 5.60 56.55 3.32
C PRO A 70 4.12 56.20 3.13
N SER A 71 3.34 57.07 2.47
CA SER A 71 1.92 56.84 2.15
C SER A 71 1.72 55.63 1.23
N THR A 72 2.61 55.43 0.25
CA THR A 72 2.63 54.27 -0.64
C THR A 72 3.04 53.00 0.12
N GLN A 73 4.02 53.09 1.01
CA GLN A 73 4.50 51.95 1.80
C GLN A 73 3.42 51.42 2.76
N LEU A 74 2.73 52.33 3.47
CA LEU A 74 1.61 51.99 4.36
C LEU A 74 0.47 51.32 3.59
N ARG A 75 0.17 51.83 2.39
CA ARG A 75 -0.88 51.27 1.54
C ARG A 75 -0.53 49.86 1.04
N MET A 76 0.71 49.64 0.62
CA MET A 76 1.17 48.31 0.23
C MET A 76 1.17 47.34 1.41
N LEU A 77 1.46 47.78 2.63
CA LEU A 77 1.30 46.95 3.84
C LEU A 77 -0.16 46.57 4.09
N CYS A 78 -1.10 47.48 3.94
CA CYS A 78 -2.52 47.17 4.05
C CYS A 78 -2.98 46.17 2.98
N VAL A 79 -2.53 46.32 1.74
CA VAL A 79 -2.85 45.38 0.65
C VAL A 79 -2.24 44.00 0.91
N MET A 80 -0.99 43.94 1.40
CA MET A 80 -0.35 42.68 1.80
C MET A 80 -1.14 41.99 2.92
N ASP A 81 -1.56 42.75 3.93
CA ASP A 81 -2.33 42.27 5.09
C ASP A 81 -3.69 41.71 4.67
N GLN A 82 -4.45 42.46 3.86
CA GLN A 82 -5.73 42.00 3.33
C GLN A 82 -5.59 40.76 2.44
N CYS A 83 -4.62 40.75 1.53
CA CYS A 83 -4.36 39.60 0.67
C CYS A 83 -4.02 38.37 1.51
N LEU A 84 -3.18 38.50 2.53
CA LEU A 84 -2.80 37.42 3.44
C LEU A 84 -3.99 36.92 4.26
N ILE A 85 -4.81 37.82 4.81
CA ILE A 85 -6.01 37.47 5.57
C ILE A 85 -7.04 36.71 4.72
N GLN A 86 -7.19 37.07 3.44
CA GLN A 86 -8.24 36.53 2.57
C GLN A 86 -7.79 35.34 1.69
N SER A 87 -6.49 35.17 1.43
CA SER A 87 -5.98 34.11 0.55
C SER A 87 -5.63 32.80 1.26
N GLY A 88 -5.40 32.83 2.58
CA GLY A 88 -5.10 31.64 3.40
C GLY A 88 -3.61 31.42 3.68
N PRO A 89 -3.23 30.32 4.36
CA PRO A 89 -1.88 30.10 4.90
C PRO A 89 -0.77 30.00 3.84
N GLN A 90 -1.12 29.62 2.60
CA GLN A 90 -0.18 29.52 1.47
C GLN A 90 0.55 30.84 1.18
N PHE A 91 -0.15 31.98 1.27
CA PHE A 91 0.45 33.30 1.03
C PHE A 91 1.25 33.81 2.24
N ALA A 92 0.89 33.38 3.45
CA ALA A 92 1.62 33.68 4.68
C ALA A 92 3.03 33.07 4.66
N VAL A 93 3.18 31.83 4.17
CA VAL A 93 4.50 31.17 4.01
C VAL A 93 5.39 31.91 3.00
N MET A 94 4.80 32.40 1.89
CA MET A 94 5.55 33.17 0.90
C MET A 94 6.05 34.52 1.47
N LEU A 95 5.22 35.16 2.30
CA LEU A 95 5.55 36.43 2.96
C LEU A 95 6.54 36.26 4.12
N SER A 96 6.59 35.10 4.75
CA SER A 96 7.57 34.78 5.78
C SER A 96 8.92 34.31 5.22
N SER A 97 9.07 34.17 3.89
CA SER A 97 10.36 33.82 3.29
C SER A 97 11.48 34.80 3.68
N ASP A 98 12.71 34.29 3.82
CA ASP A 98 13.86 35.11 4.25
C ASP A 98 14.04 36.37 3.39
N LYS A 99 13.75 36.29 2.09
CA LYS A 99 13.81 37.43 1.16
C LYS A 99 12.85 38.57 1.56
N TRP A 100 11.66 38.23 2.03
CA TRP A 100 10.66 39.20 2.48
C TRP A 100 10.87 39.64 3.92
N ALA A 101 11.26 38.72 4.80
CA ALA A 101 11.66 39.04 6.16
C ALA A 101 12.82 40.06 6.17
N ASP A 102 13.85 39.83 5.36
CA ASP A 102 14.96 40.79 5.17
C ASP A 102 14.50 42.14 4.65
N ARG A 103 13.50 42.15 3.75
CA ARG A 103 13.01 43.38 3.12
C ARG A 103 12.21 44.20 4.11
N LEU A 104 11.29 43.59 4.84
CA LEU A 104 10.52 44.22 5.91
C LEU A 104 11.46 44.75 7.00
N PHE A 105 12.45 43.95 7.39
CA PHE A 105 13.47 44.37 8.35
C PHE A 105 14.27 45.58 7.88
N LYS A 106 14.76 45.56 6.63
CA LYS A 106 15.52 46.66 6.03
C LYS A 106 14.67 47.93 5.95
N VAL A 107 13.43 47.85 5.47
CA VAL A 107 12.53 49.02 5.37
C VAL A 107 12.22 49.58 6.76
N ALA A 108 11.91 48.74 7.74
CA ALA A 108 11.68 49.18 9.12
C ALA A 108 12.92 49.85 9.73
N LYS A 109 14.13 49.38 9.38
CA LYS A 109 15.40 49.94 9.86
C LYS A 109 15.79 51.26 9.18
N THR A 110 15.50 51.41 7.89
CA THR A 110 15.94 52.56 7.09
C THR A 110 14.90 53.66 6.96
N THR A 111 13.63 53.40 7.28
CA THR A 111 12.58 54.42 7.17
C THR A 111 12.75 55.51 8.24
N THR A 112 12.57 56.77 7.82
CA THR A 112 12.61 57.93 8.72
C THR A 112 11.25 58.20 9.37
N THR A 113 10.18 57.57 8.90
CA THR A 113 8.81 57.77 9.39
C THR A 113 8.44 56.67 10.41
N PRO A 114 8.20 57.02 11.68
CA PRO A 114 7.82 56.06 12.72
C PRO A 114 6.56 55.27 12.39
N GLU A 115 5.61 55.87 11.68
CA GLU A 115 4.32 55.26 11.32
C GLU A 115 4.50 54.02 10.43
N VAL A 116 5.42 54.07 9.45
CA VAL A 116 5.71 52.93 8.57
C VAL A 116 6.38 51.82 9.36
N ARG A 117 7.37 52.17 10.18
CA ARG A 117 8.09 51.22 11.04
C ARG A 117 7.14 50.51 12.00
N ASP A 118 6.32 51.26 12.71
CA ASP A 118 5.40 50.73 13.71
C ASP A 118 4.29 49.91 13.03
N LYS A 119 3.80 50.32 11.85
CA LYS A 119 2.84 49.52 11.06
C LYS A 119 3.44 48.18 10.62
N ILE A 120 4.69 48.14 10.17
CA ILE A 120 5.38 46.87 9.86
C ILE A 120 5.42 45.97 11.09
N MET A 121 5.82 46.51 12.25
CA MET A 121 5.91 45.73 13.49
C MET A 121 4.55 45.21 13.93
N ILE A 122 3.50 46.04 13.89
CA ILE A 122 2.12 45.64 14.23
C ILE A 122 1.62 44.57 13.28
N THR A 123 1.83 44.74 11.98
CA THR A 123 1.36 43.80 10.95
C THR A 123 2.09 42.46 11.05
N VAL A 124 3.41 42.45 11.25
CA VAL A 124 4.18 41.21 11.46
C VAL A 124 3.81 40.54 12.78
N LEU A 125 3.58 41.30 13.86
CA LEU A 125 3.06 40.76 15.12
C LEU A 125 1.70 40.10 14.91
N ALA A 126 0.78 40.75 14.18
CA ALA A 126 -0.54 40.20 13.88
C ALA A 126 -0.46 38.95 12.98
N TRP A 127 0.46 38.92 12.00
CA TRP A 127 0.66 37.75 11.15
C TRP A 127 1.27 36.59 11.92
N TYR A 128 2.25 36.86 12.79
CA TYR A 128 2.81 35.84 13.65
C TYR A 128 1.75 35.30 14.63
N GLN A 129 0.97 36.16 15.28
CA GLN A 129 -0.14 35.76 16.16
C GLN A 129 -1.23 34.96 15.46
N ARG A 130 -1.34 35.04 14.13
CA ARG A 130 -2.41 34.40 13.36
C ARG A 130 -1.98 33.16 12.59
N PHE A 131 -0.71 33.10 12.17
CA PHE A 131 -0.20 32.05 11.29
C PHE A 131 1.07 31.36 11.83
N HIS A 132 1.65 31.87 12.92
CA HIS A 132 2.78 31.29 13.65
C HIS A 132 4.03 30.93 12.83
N THR A 133 4.20 31.44 11.61
CA THR A 133 5.32 31.01 10.75
C THR A 133 6.70 31.44 11.28
N ASN A 134 7.67 30.53 11.22
CA ASN A 134 9.05 30.73 11.70
C ASN A 134 9.74 31.93 11.08
N GLY A 135 9.47 32.22 9.81
CA GLY A 135 10.01 33.42 9.17
C GLY A 135 9.51 34.73 9.77
N HIS A 136 8.25 34.78 10.24
CA HIS A 136 7.76 35.91 11.02
C HIS A 136 8.33 35.92 12.44
N HIS A 137 8.47 34.75 13.10
CA HIS A 137 9.12 34.64 14.41
C HIS A 137 10.57 35.16 14.37
N ARG A 138 11.38 34.68 13.42
CA ARG A 138 12.76 35.14 13.18
C ARG A 138 12.79 36.65 12.90
N LEU A 139 11.82 37.19 12.18
CA LEU A 139 11.72 38.63 11.94
C LEU A 139 11.44 39.43 13.22
N LEU A 140 10.53 38.94 14.09
CA LEU A 140 10.25 39.54 15.40
C LEU A 140 11.47 39.48 16.33
N GLN A 141 12.16 38.35 16.39
CA GLN A 141 13.42 38.22 17.13
C GLN A 141 14.47 39.21 16.63
N ARG A 142 14.58 39.39 15.30
CA ARG A 142 15.48 40.40 14.72
C ARG A 142 15.08 41.82 15.09
N PHE A 143 13.80 42.14 15.19
CA PHE A 143 13.36 43.45 15.71
C PHE A 143 13.78 43.63 17.17
N GLN A 144 13.58 42.62 18.01
CA GLN A 144 13.93 42.64 19.42
C GLN A 144 15.44 42.72 19.67
N GLN A 145 16.26 42.04 18.86
CA GLN A 145 17.72 42.02 18.99
C GLN A 145 18.41 43.21 18.29
N SER A 146 17.69 43.97 17.47
CA SER A 146 18.25 45.13 16.77
C SER A 146 18.54 46.28 17.72
N ARG A 147 19.78 46.78 17.70
CA ARG A 147 20.20 47.98 18.45
C ARG A 147 19.36 49.24 18.16
N THR A 148 18.66 49.26 17.02
CA THR A 148 17.90 50.43 16.54
C THR A 148 16.38 50.24 16.57
N LEU A 149 15.91 48.99 16.55
CA LEU A 149 14.49 48.66 16.45
C LEU A 149 13.92 47.99 17.71
N SER A 150 14.78 47.58 18.65
CA SER A 150 14.38 46.91 19.90
C SER A 150 13.46 47.77 20.77
N GLU A 151 13.85 49.00 21.05
CA GLU A 151 13.04 49.92 21.88
C GLU A 151 11.70 50.28 21.22
N PRO A 152 11.64 50.67 19.92
CA PRO A 152 10.37 50.80 19.21
C PRO A 152 9.50 49.54 19.23
N PHE A 153 10.12 48.37 19.04
CA PHE A 153 9.41 47.10 19.00
C PHE A 153 8.79 46.75 20.36
N GLN A 154 9.52 46.92 21.45
CA GLN A 154 8.99 46.72 22.81
C GLN A 154 7.80 47.65 23.10
N ARG A 155 7.90 48.91 22.66
CA ARG A 155 6.82 49.91 22.81
C ARG A 155 5.57 49.52 22.02
N VAL A 156 5.73 49.09 20.78
CA VAL A 156 4.64 48.63 19.91
C VAL A 156 4.01 47.36 20.47
N SER A 157 4.81 46.37 20.84
CA SER A 157 4.37 45.10 21.42
C SER A 157 3.54 45.33 22.69
N ALA A 158 4.03 46.15 23.62
CA ALA A 158 3.29 46.51 24.84
C ALA A 158 1.96 47.23 24.55
N LYS A 159 1.91 48.06 23.50
CA LYS A 159 0.67 48.74 23.07
C LYS A 159 -0.35 47.76 22.49
N VAL A 160 0.10 46.78 21.71
CA VAL A 160 -0.75 45.72 21.15
C VAL A 160 -1.32 44.84 22.28
N SER A 161 -0.48 44.41 23.23
CA SER A 161 -0.92 43.62 24.39
C SER A 161 -1.92 44.35 25.27
N LYS A 162 -1.71 45.66 25.53
CA LYS A 162 -2.68 46.49 26.27
C LYS A 162 -4.02 46.62 25.55
N ASN A 163 -4.02 46.82 24.24
CA ASN A 163 -5.25 46.90 23.45
C ASN A 163 -6.02 45.57 23.44
N GLN A 164 -5.33 44.43 23.39
CA GLN A 164 -5.95 43.10 23.49
C GLN A 164 -6.56 42.85 24.88
N GLN A 165 -5.84 43.20 25.96
CA GLN A 165 -6.37 43.13 27.33
C GLN A 165 -7.58 44.04 27.53
N GLN A 166 -7.58 45.23 26.95
CA GLN A 166 -8.70 46.18 27.05
C GLN A 166 -9.92 45.68 26.27
N GLN A 167 -9.74 45.06 25.10
CA GLN A 167 -10.83 44.40 24.36
C GLN A 167 -11.41 43.19 25.10
N ARG A 168 -10.56 42.37 25.76
CA ARG A 168 -11.01 41.28 26.66
C ARG A 168 -11.79 41.82 27.86
N ALA A 169 -11.29 42.87 28.52
CA ALA A 169 -11.98 43.51 29.65
C ALA A 169 -13.34 44.13 29.27
N THR A 170 -13.48 44.65 28.05
CA THR A 170 -14.75 45.20 27.54
C THR A 170 -15.76 44.09 27.19
N LYS A 171 -15.30 42.88 26.84
CA LYS A 171 -16.15 41.69 26.70
C LYS A 171 -16.59 41.12 28.06
N LEU A 172 -15.73 41.19 29.07
CA LEU A 172 -15.96 40.65 30.42
C LEU A 172 -16.85 41.56 31.29
N SER A 173 -16.96 42.86 31.02
CA SER A 173 -17.84 43.78 31.76
C SER A 173 -19.35 43.54 31.54
N HIS A 174 -19.73 42.65 30.61
CA HIS A 174 -21.13 42.24 30.40
C HIS A 174 -21.59 41.08 31.28
N LEU A 175 -20.71 40.48 32.10
CA LEU A 175 -21.06 39.35 32.96
C LEU A 175 -20.49 39.56 34.36
N ASN A 176 -21.13 40.45 35.13
CA ASN A 176 -20.94 40.56 36.57
C ASN A 176 -22.15 39.96 37.28
N PHE A 177 -21.94 38.92 38.09
CA PHE A 177 -22.59 38.82 39.41
C PHE A 177 -21.68 38.04 40.38
N ALA A 178 -20.89 38.83 41.11
CA ALA A 178 -20.53 38.71 42.52
C ALA A 178 -19.84 37.44 43.05
N SER A 179 -18.52 37.57 43.23
CA SER A 179 -17.68 37.18 44.38
C SER A 179 -17.80 35.75 44.92
N LEU A 180 -16.85 34.86 44.61
CA LEU A 180 -15.47 34.75 45.15
C LEU A 180 -15.43 33.82 46.36
N ASP A 181 -14.75 32.68 46.19
CA ASP A 181 -13.53 32.51 46.98
C ASP A 181 -12.45 31.69 46.22
N SER A 182 -11.31 32.36 46.07
CA SER A 182 -9.94 31.90 45.77
C SER A 182 -9.65 30.96 44.57
N GLY A 183 -9.11 31.56 43.49
CA GLY A 183 -8.41 30.93 42.36
C GLY A 183 -9.08 31.21 41.01
N ASN A 184 -8.62 32.24 40.28
CA ASN A 184 -9.27 32.69 39.03
C ASN A 184 -9.08 31.68 37.88
N ARG A 185 -9.99 30.69 37.77
CA ARG A 185 -10.00 29.62 36.75
C ARG A 185 -9.91 30.13 35.29
N ASN A 186 -10.22 31.39 35.03
CA ASN A 186 -10.19 31.97 33.68
C ASN A 186 -8.78 32.30 33.18
N ASP A 187 -7.80 32.52 34.08
CA ASP A 187 -6.40 32.80 33.66
C ASP A 187 -5.69 31.51 33.18
N ILE A 188 -6.12 30.34 33.66
CA ILE A 188 -5.67 29.02 33.20
C ILE A 188 -6.25 28.72 31.80
N LEU A 189 -7.53 29.05 31.57
CA LEU A 189 -8.21 28.81 30.29
C LEU A 189 -7.63 29.65 29.14
N ASP A 190 -7.27 30.92 29.41
CA ASP A 190 -6.64 31.79 28.40
C ASP A 190 -5.22 31.31 28.02
N LEU A 191 -4.50 30.66 28.95
CA LEU A 191 -3.16 30.11 28.72
C LEU A 191 -3.24 28.77 27.95
N GLU A 192 -4.17 27.90 28.33
CA GLU A 192 -4.46 26.62 27.68
C GLU A 192 -4.90 26.79 26.22
N GLU A 193 -5.84 27.70 25.95
CA GLU A 193 -6.28 27.99 24.58
C GLU A 193 -5.13 28.57 23.72
N THR A 194 -4.26 29.40 24.31
CA THR A 194 -3.14 29.99 23.58
C THR A 194 -2.10 28.94 23.17
N ILE A 195 -1.77 28.00 24.07
CA ILE A 195 -0.83 26.91 23.80
C ILE A 195 -1.39 25.96 22.72
N LEU A 196 -2.68 25.65 22.77
CA LEU A 196 -3.34 24.82 21.76
C LEU A 196 -3.32 25.47 20.37
N LEU A 197 -3.57 26.77 20.29
CA LEU A 197 -3.52 27.53 19.04
C LEU A 197 -2.12 27.55 18.42
N GLU A 198 -1.08 27.71 19.25
CA GLU A 198 0.33 27.67 18.81
C GLU A 198 0.70 26.27 18.29
N CYS A 199 0.34 25.21 19.02
CA CYS A 199 0.54 23.82 18.60
C CYS A 199 -0.19 23.49 17.30
N GLN A 200 -1.43 23.95 17.13
CA GLN A 200 -2.20 23.73 15.90
C GLN A 200 -1.61 24.48 14.69
N GLY A 201 -1.02 25.67 14.92
CA GLY A 201 -0.40 26.48 13.87
C GLY A 201 0.86 25.85 13.27
N ASP A 202 1.74 25.31 14.12
CA ASP A 202 2.99 24.70 13.66
C ASP A 202 2.75 23.34 13.02
N LEU A 203 1.82 22.55 13.57
CA LEU A 203 1.38 21.29 12.98
C LEU A 203 0.82 21.49 11.55
N ALA A 204 -0.06 22.49 11.35
CA ALA A 204 -0.60 22.80 10.04
C ALA A 204 0.48 23.26 9.04
N SER A 205 1.52 23.92 9.54
CA SER A 205 2.67 24.35 8.74
C SER A 205 3.52 23.16 8.28
N LEU A 206 3.71 22.16 9.16
CA LEU A 206 4.41 20.92 8.84
C LEU A 206 3.61 20.04 7.85
N GLU A 207 2.32 19.82 8.11
CA GLU A 207 1.42 19.06 7.23
C GLU A 207 1.39 19.65 5.81
N TYR A 208 1.33 20.98 5.69
CA TYR A 208 1.35 21.65 4.39
C TYR A 208 2.68 21.49 3.64
N ALA A 209 3.81 21.48 4.37
CA ALA A 209 5.14 21.23 3.78
C ALA A 209 5.26 19.79 3.22
N LEU A 210 4.58 18.83 3.84
CA LEU A 210 4.53 17.43 3.40
C LEU A 210 3.67 17.23 2.15
N GLU A 211 2.57 17.97 2.03
CA GLU A 211 1.72 17.92 0.84
C GLU A 211 2.38 18.55 -0.41
N HIS A 212 3.44 19.37 -0.24
CA HIS A 212 4.11 20.10 -1.31
C HIS A 212 5.64 19.91 -1.27
N PRO A 213 6.17 18.76 -1.77
CA PRO A 213 7.55 18.31 -1.54
C PRO A 213 8.66 19.25 -2.06
N ASN A 214 8.33 20.16 -2.96
CA ASN A 214 9.28 21.11 -3.55
C ASN A 214 9.68 22.27 -2.61
N ILE A 215 9.07 22.36 -1.41
CA ILE A 215 9.29 23.40 -0.39
C ILE A 215 10.11 22.87 0.81
N LEU A 216 10.59 21.62 0.78
CA LEU A 216 11.31 21.00 1.90
C LEU A 216 12.82 21.34 1.89
N PRO A 217 13.26 22.25 2.78
CA PRO A 217 14.45 21.98 3.58
C PRO A 217 14.42 22.59 5.01
N ASP A 218 13.25 22.91 5.60
CA ASP A 218 13.19 23.58 6.92
C ASP A 218 13.03 22.57 8.07
N ASN A 219 14.14 21.91 8.45
CA ASN A 219 14.21 20.98 9.58
C ASN A 219 13.87 21.63 10.93
N GLU A 220 13.87 22.97 11.01
CA GLU A 220 13.51 23.71 12.23
C GLU A 220 12.03 23.50 12.61
N ILE A 221 11.12 23.52 11.62
CA ILE A 221 9.67 23.33 11.87
C ILE A 221 9.38 21.93 12.43
N ALA A 222 10.07 20.90 11.92
CA ALA A 222 9.92 19.55 12.41
C ALA A 222 10.44 19.39 13.86
N ASN A 223 11.54 20.06 14.21
CA ASN A 223 12.05 20.05 15.58
C ASN A 223 11.15 20.81 16.56
N GLU A 224 10.57 21.93 16.15
CA GLU A 224 9.62 22.69 16.97
C GLU A 224 8.31 21.92 17.17
N CYS A 225 7.78 21.27 16.12
CA CYS A 225 6.64 20.36 16.23
C CYS A 225 6.91 19.21 17.21
N LYS A 226 8.15 18.70 17.27
CA LYS A 226 8.57 17.71 18.25
C LYS A 226 8.58 18.28 19.69
N GLU A 227 9.11 19.49 19.87
CA GLU A 227 9.10 20.16 21.19
C GLU A 227 7.67 20.43 21.67
N HIS A 228 6.78 20.89 20.78
CA HIS A 228 5.36 21.12 21.07
C HIS A 228 4.61 19.82 21.36
N LYS A 229 4.91 18.72 20.65
CA LYS A 229 4.41 17.39 21.00
C LYS A 229 4.83 16.99 22.42
N LEU A 230 6.11 17.17 22.77
CA LEU A 230 6.63 16.82 24.10
C LEU A 230 6.06 17.73 25.20
N MET A 231 5.77 18.99 24.87
CA MET A 231 5.08 19.92 25.77
C MET A 231 3.63 19.48 25.99
N CYS A 232 2.89 19.11 24.94
CA CYS A 232 1.54 18.57 25.06
C CYS A 232 1.50 17.29 25.91
N MET A 233 2.48 16.38 25.73
CA MET A 233 2.59 15.17 26.55
C MET A 233 2.83 15.51 28.03
N ARG A 234 3.77 16.43 28.32
CA ARG A 234 4.02 16.87 29.71
C ARG A 234 2.82 17.56 30.35
N MET A 235 2.05 18.33 29.58
CA MET A 235 0.80 18.95 30.04
C MET A 235 -0.30 17.91 30.29
N LEU A 236 -0.31 16.82 29.51
CA LEU A 236 -1.22 15.70 29.74
C LEU A 236 -0.84 14.91 31.01
N GLU A 237 0.47 14.68 31.20
CA GLU A 237 1.03 13.92 32.31
C GLU A 237 0.95 14.66 33.66
N SER A 238 1.00 16.00 33.66
CA SER A 238 0.87 16.78 34.90
C SER A 238 -0.51 16.65 35.55
N GLY A 239 -1.54 16.25 34.79
CA GLY A 239 -2.92 16.15 35.26
C GLY A 239 -3.60 17.49 35.58
N GLU A 240 -2.88 18.61 35.43
CA GLU A 240 -3.40 19.96 35.73
C GLU A 240 -4.29 20.51 34.58
N HIS A 241 -4.23 19.90 33.39
CA HIS A 241 -4.89 20.35 32.16
C HIS A 241 -5.98 19.37 31.65
N GLU A 242 -6.70 18.69 32.55
CA GLU A 242 -7.73 17.69 32.20
C GLU A 242 -8.80 18.22 31.22
N ARG A 243 -9.11 19.51 31.26
CA ARG A 243 -10.18 20.11 30.45
C ARG A 243 -9.88 20.14 28.96
N ILE A 244 -8.60 20.27 28.58
CA ILE A 244 -8.13 20.25 27.19
C ILE A 244 -7.42 18.94 26.81
N SER A 245 -7.44 17.93 27.70
CA SER A 245 -6.77 16.65 27.51
C SER A 245 -7.11 15.95 26.19
N ALA A 246 -8.37 16.02 25.75
CA ALA A 246 -8.82 15.45 24.48
C ALA A 246 -8.21 16.17 23.26
N GLU A 247 -8.08 17.49 23.33
CA GLU A 247 -7.50 18.32 22.27
C GLU A 247 -5.97 18.16 22.24
N LEU A 248 -5.32 18.04 23.41
CA LEU A 248 -3.90 17.71 23.53
C LEU A 248 -3.59 16.30 22.97
N MET A 249 -4.40 15.28 23.28
CA MET A 249 -4.24 13.93 22.73
C MET A 249 -4.35 13.92 21.20
N THR A 250 -5.33 14.66 20.66
CA THR A 250 -5.53 14.78 19.21
C THR A 250 -4.35 15.49 18.53
N LEU A 251 -3.80 16.52 19.19
CA LEU A 251 -2.60 17.22 18.72
C LEU A 251 -1.36 16.30 18.76
N ILE A 252 -1.15 15.55 19.83
CA ILE A 252 -0.02 14.60 19.98
C ILE A 252 -0.06 13.55 18.87
N GLU A 253 -1.24 13.00 18.57
CA GLU A 253 -1.43 12.01 17.52
C GLU A 253 -1.07 12.59 16.14
N ARG A 254 -1.62 13.75 15.81
CA ARG A 254 -1.34 14.41 14.52
C ARG A 254 0.11 14.87 14.37
N PHE A 255 0.75 15.36 15.45
CA PHE A 255 2.19 15.63 15.43
C PHE A 255 3.00 14.36 15.15
N SER A 256 2.60 13.21 15.72
CA SER A 256 3.28 11.93 15.48
C SER A 256 3.18 11.48 14.03
N GLU A 257 1.99 11.62 13.42
CA GLU A 257 1.77 11.28 12.01
C GLU A 257 2.56 12.21 11.08
N ALA A 258 2.49 13.53 11.31
CA ALA A 258 3.18 14.51 10.48
C ALA A 258 4.71 14.39 10.57
N LEU A 259 5.27 14.20 11.77
CA LEU A 259 6.72 14.01 11.94
C LEU A 259 7.20 12.69 11.32
N SER A 260 6.44 11.60 11.44
CA SER A 260 6.77 10.31 10.82
C SER A 260 6.78 10.39 9.27
N LEU A 261 5.81 11.11 8.71
CA LEU A 261 5.75 11.37 7.26
C LEU A 261 6.93 12.26 6.81
N PHE A 262 7.32 13.25 7.62
CA PHE A 262 8.49 14.10 7.35
C PHE A 262 9.80 13.31 7.32
N GLU A 263 10.02 12.40 8.28
CA GLU A 263 11.19 11.50 8.29
C GLU A 263 11.21 10.61 7.04
N ALA A 264 10.06 10.03 6.68
CA ALA A 264 9.95 9.14 5.52
C ALA A 264 10.22 9.87 4.19
N MET A 265 9.84 11.15 4.09
CA MET A 265 10.01 11.94 2.86
C MET A 265 11.39 12.60 2.74
N THR A 266 11.98 13.08 3.84
CA THR A 266 13.25 13.82 3.82
C THR A 266 14.46 12.95 4.16
N GLY A 267 14.24 11.82 4.85
CA GLY A 267 15.29 10.96 5.40
C GLY A 267 16.03 11.57 6.61
N VAL A 268 15.60 12.74 7.09
CA VAL A 268 16.14 13.38 8.31
C VAL A 268 15.42 12.79 9.50
N ASP A 269 16.15 12.05 10.33
CA ASP A 269 15.68 11.45 11.57
C ASP A 269 15.43 12.55 12.62
N VAL A 270 14.16 12.83 12.91
CA VAL A 270 13.75 13.75 13.98
C VAL A 270 13.45 13.00 15.28
N GLY A 271 13.67 11.68 15.33
CA GLY A 271 13.60 10.89 16.55
C GLY A 271 12.23 10.29 16.84
N GLU A 272 11.34 10.14 15.84
CA GLU A 272 10.00 9.55 15.98
C GLU A 272 9.86 8.20 15.26
N GLY A 273 10.76 7.89 14.32
CA GLY A 273 10.78 6.62 13.58
C GLY A 273 11.25 5.42 14.40
N GLU A 274 11.07 4.21 13.86
CA GLU A 274 11.50 2.93 14.46
C GLU A 274 12.97 2.95 14.93
N GLY A 275 13.83 3.73 14.26
CA GLY A 275 15.25 3.88 14.63
C GLY A 275 15.49 4.68 15.93
N ALA A 276 14.54 5.49 16.37
CA ALA A 276 14.59 6.23 17.63
C ALA A 276 13.94 5.44 18.77
N LYS A 277 12.91 4.64 18.50
CA LYS A 277 12.42 3.59 19.44
C LYS A 277 13.48 2.53 19.70
N MET A 278 14.21 2.09 18.68
CA MET A 278 15.35 1.18 18.83
C MET A 278 16.53 1.80 19.58
N ARG A 279 16.74 3.12 19.50
CA ARG A 279 17.77 3.82 20.28
C ARG A 279 17.33 4.14 21.71
N ALA A 280 16.07 4.53 21.94
CA ALA A 280 15.52 4.77 23.27
C ALA A 280 15.36 3.46 24.07
N MET A 281 15.12 2.32 23.40
CA MET A 281 15.18 0.98 24.01
C MET A 281 16.60 0.43 24.15
N ALA A 282 17.59 1.01 23.45
CA ALA A 282 19.00 0.66 23.60
C ALA A 282 19.77 1.57 24.57
N ASP A 283 19.25 2.76 24.91
CA ASP A 283 19.90 3.75 25.78
C ASP A 283 19.53 3.60 27.28
N GLU A 284 18.70 2.62 27.68
CA GLU A 284 18.61 2.19 29.09
C GLU A 284 19.64 1.10 29.47
N ASP A 285 20.45 0.63 28.52
CA ASP A 285 21.55 -0.33 28.76
C ASP A 285 22.97 0.31 28.64
N LEU A 286 23.07 1.64 28.70
CA LEU A 286 24.35 2.35 28.85
C LEU A 286 24.51 2.96 30.25
N ALA A 287 24.47 2.09 31.25
CA ALA A 287 25.23 2.26 32.47
C ALA A 287 25.91 0.93 32.84
N GLU A 288 27.24 0.95 32.83
CA GLU A 288 28.16 -0.07 33.34
C GLU A 288 28.52 -1.27 32.42
N ALA A 289 29.43 -1.00 31.48
CA ALA A 289 30.45 -1.98 31.12
C ALA A 289 31.78 -1.26 30.82
N ASP A 290 32.57 -1.05 31.87
CA ASP A 290 34.05 -1.04 31.79
C ASP A 290 34.63 -1.06 33.22
N SER A 291 35.09 -2.24 33.68
CA SER A 291 36.44 -2.42 34.23
C SER A 291 36.63 -3.78 34.92
N ASP A 292 37.69 -4.47 34.53
CA ASP A 292 38.24 -5.74 35.01
C ASP A 292 38.71 -5.76 36.49
N ASP A 293 37.87 -5.48 37.51
CA ASP A 293 38.35 -5.40 38.92
C ASP A 293 37.65 -6.30 39.98
N ASP A 294 36.74 -7.20 39.61
CA ASP A 294 36.00 -8.01 40.61
C ASP A 294 36.73 -9.28 41.12
N ASP A 295 37.93 -9.58 40.60
CA ASP A 295 38.83 -10.60 41.17
C ASP A 295 39.60 -10.09 42.41
N GLU A 296 39.55 -8.78 42.70
CA GLU A 296 40.17 -8.20 43.90
C GLU A 296 39.20 -8.16 45.11
N GLN A 297 37.89 -8.01 44.87
CA GLN A 297 36.88 -8.01 45.94
C GLN A 297 36.57 -9.40 46.51
N ARG A 298 36.79 -10.49 45.75
CA ARG A 298 36.72 -11.87 46.27
C ARG A 298 37.88 -12.23 47.19
N ARG A 299 39.02 -11.54 47.09
CA ARG A 299 40.20 -11.75 47.96
C ARG A 299 40.08 -11.02 49.29
N LEU A 300 39.34 -9.91 49.36
CA LEU A 300 39.12 -9.14 50.59
C LEU A 300 38.05 -9.76 51.53
N ARG A 301 37.13 -10.58 51.01
CA ARG A 301 36.11 -11.27 51.83
C ARG A 301 36.59 -12.52 52.57
N ARG A 302 37.84 -12.95 52.38
CA ARG A 302 38.45 -14.07 53.14
C ARG A 302 39.33 -13.64 54.32
N ARG A 303 39.38 -12.35 54.65
CA ARG A 303 40.30 -11.85 55.68
C ARG A 303 39.69 -10.74 56.53
N ASN A 304 38.61 -11.06 57.25
CA ASN A 304 38.33 -10.53 58.60
C ASN A 304 37.05 -11.16 59.15
N GLY A 305 37.20 -12.31 59.79
CA GLY A 305 36.23 -12.79 60.76
C GLY A 305 36.51 -12.13 62.11
N GLY A 306 35.46 -11.70 62.79
CA GLY A 306 35.47 -11.34 64.21
C GLY A 306 34.70 -10.06 64.52
N GLY A 307 33.58 -10.16 65.25
CA GLY A 307 32.91 -9.00 65.83
C GLY A 307 31.44 -9.23 66.17
N GLN A 308 31.16 -9.35 67.46
CA GLN A 308 29.89 -9.62 68.13
C GLN A 308 29.07 -8.33 68.37
N TYR A 309 27.73 -8.45 68.49
CA TYR A 309 26.74 -7.69 69.29
C TYR A 309 25.49 -7.13 68.57
N GLY A 310 24.30 -7.53 69.07
CA GLY A 310 22.98 -6.80 69.15
C GLY A 310 22.31 -6.36 67.83
N THR A 311 21.01 -6.42 67.58
CA THR A 311 19.80 -6.34 68.43
C THR A 311 18.57 -6.81 67.63
N ALA A 312 17.53 -7.23 68.35
CA ALA A 312 16.26 -7.72 67.84
C ALA A 312 15.34 -6.65 67.22
N GLY A 313 14.51 -7.07 66.26
CA GLY A 313 13.30 -6.37 65.81
C GLY A 313 12.92 -6.73 64.37
N HIS A 314 11.63 -6.99 64.12
CA HIS A 314 10.98 -7.26 62.82
C HIS A 314 10.81 -8.74 62.44
N ARG A 315 9.78 -9.38 63.00
CA ARG A 315 9.26 -10.67 62.51
C ARG A 315 7.74 -10.63 62.23
N ALA A 316 7.16 -9.45 62.03
CA ALA A 316 5.72 -9.28 61.79
C ALA A 316 5.31 -9.00 60.32
N ASP A 317 6.24 -8.75 59.39
CA ASP A 317 5.86 -8.28 58.03
C ASP A 317 5.83 -9.33 56.91
N ALA A 318 6.42 -10.51 57.09
CA ALA A 318 6.58 -11.47 55.98
C ALA A 318 5.24 -12.03 55.45
N ALA A 319 4.23 -12.21 56.32
CA ALA A 319 2.92 -12.72 55.92
C ALA A 319 2.06 -11.65 55.23
N ALA A 320 2.21 -10.37 55.61
CA ALA A 320 1.50 -9.25 54.98
C ALA A 320 2.07 -8.96 53.58
N VAL A 321 3.39 -9.04 53.42
CA VAL A 321 4.06 -8.87 52.12
C VAL A 321 3.67 -9.97 51.14
N MET A 322 3.59 -11.24 51.57
CA MET A 322 3.15 -12.34 50.71
C MET A 322 1.69 -12.20 50.24
N LYS A 323 0.80 -11.72 51.11
CA LYS A 323 -0.61 -11.51 50.75
C LYS A 323 -0.77 -10.34 49.76
N LYS A 324 0.04 -9.29 49.92
CA LYS A 324 0.07 -8.15 48.98
C LYS A 324 0.64 -8.55 47.62
N ALA A 325 1.71 -9.36 47.60
CA ALA A 325 2.29 -9.89 46.37
C ALA A 325 1.32 -10.81 45.61
N GLN A 326 0.54 -11.65 46.31
CA GLN A 326 -0.51 -12.47 45.68
C GLN A 326 -1.63 -11.61 45.07
N GLN A 327 -2.05 -10.53 45.75
CA GLN A 327 -3.05 -9.60 45.22
C GLN A 327 -2.54 -8.80 44.02
N GLU A 328 -1.29 -8.35 44.02
CA GLU A 328 -0.67 -7.68 42.87
C GLU A 328 -0.52 -8.64 41.67
N THR A 329 -0.22 -9.93 41.93
CA THR A 329 -0.15 -10.94 40.88
C THR A 329 -1.52 -11.24 40.28
N GLU A 330 -2.58 -11.35 41.09
CA GLU A 330 -3.95 -11.51 40.60
C GLU A 330 -4.41 -10.30 39.78
N ASN A 331 -4.06 -9.08 40.21
CA ASN A 331 -4.40 -7.85 39.49
C ASN A 331 -3.69 -7.77 38.12
N LEU A 332 -2.41 -8.11 38.06
CA LEU A 332 -1.64 -8.21 36.81
C LEU A 332 -2.24 -9.25 35.87
N VAL A 333 -2.62 -10.43 36.38
CA VAL A 333 -3.26 -11.48 35.57
C VAL A 333 -4.63 -11.04 35.03
N SER A 334 -5.39 -10.23 35.79
CA SER A 334 -6.64 -9.65 35.31
C SER A 334 -6.44 -8.52 34.29
N GLN A 335 -5.36 -7.73 34.40
CA GLN A 335 -5.02 -6.67 33.44
C GLN A 335 -4.59 -7.28 32.09
N GLU A 336 -3.72 -8.29 32.13
CA GLU A 336 -3.31 -9.08 30.98
C GLU A 336 -4.50 -9.77 30.29
N ARG A 337 -5.45 -10.31 31.07
CA ARG A 337 -6.69 -10.89 30.52
C ARG A 337 -7.55 -9.84 29.81
N ASN A 338 -7.62 -8.63 30.32
CA ASN A 338 -8.40 -7.54 29.70
C ASN A 338 -7.72 -7.04 28.42
N GLU A 339 -6.39 -6.91 28.41
CA GLU A 339 -5.61 -6.58 27.20
C GLU A 339 -5.73 -7.68 26.13
N THR A 340 -5.74 -8.95 26.55
CA THR A 340 -5.99 -10.08 25.65
C THR A 340 -7.40 -10.04 25.05
N LEU A 341 -8.40 -9.56 25.79
CA LEU A 341 -9.78 -9.40 25.31
C LEU A 341 -9.91 -8.23 24.34
N THR A 342 -9.23 -7.10 24.57
CA THR A 342 -9.21 -5.97 23.62
C THR A 342 -8.47 -6.32 22.33
N LEU A 343 -7.35 -7.04 22.41
CA LEU A 343 -6.63 -7.52 21.22
C LEU A 343 -7.46 -8.53 20.41
N ARG A 344 -8.21 -9.43 21.09
CA ARG A 344 -9.16 -10.32 20.40
C ARG A 344 -10.26 -9.56 19.68
N SER A 345 -10.79 -8.48 20.29
CA SER A 345 -11.78 -7.60 19.64
C SER A 345 -11.19 -6.92 18.39
N GLN A 346 -9.96 -6.41 18.47
CA GLN A 346 -9.28 -5.80 17.32
C GLN A 346 -9.01 -6.82 16.19
N LEU A 347 -8.75 -8.08 16.55
CA LEU A 347 -8.53 -9.16 15.60
C LEU A 347 -9.85 -9.63 14.95
N GLU A 348 -10.96 -9.60 15.68
CA GLU A 348 -12.32 -9.80 15.14
C GLU A 348 -12.66 -8.68 14.13
N ASP A 349 -12.35 -7.41 14.44
CA ASP A 349 -12.54 -6.27 13.54
C ASP A 349 -11.69 -6.38 12.27
N LEU A 350 -10.43 -6.85 12.39
CA LEU A 350 -9.55 -7.10 11.25
C LEU A 350 -10.07 -8.25 10.37
N ARG A 351 -10.64 -9.31 10.97
CA ARG A 351 -11.30 -10.39 10.24
C ARG A 351 -12.54 -9.90 9.50
N GLN A 352 -13.35 -9.04 10.12
CA GLN A 352 -14.51 -8.42 9.49
C GLN A 352 -14.09 -7.52 8.31
N LYS A 353 -13.02 -6.73 8.46
CA LYS A 353 -12.42 -5.95 7.35
C LYS A 353 -11.86 -6.83 6.23
N HIS A 354 -11.26 -7.98 6.58
CA HIS A 354 -10.81 -8.95 5.58
C HIS A 354 -11.97 -9.53 4.79
N GLU A 355 -13.07 -9.90 5.46
CA GLU A 355 -14.28 -10.40 4.82
C GLU A 355 -14.94 -9.33 3.94
N GLU A 356 -14.97 -8.07 4.37
CA GLU A 356 -15.42 -6.94 3.55
C GLU A 356 -14.56 -6.74 2.30
N LEU A 357 -13.23 -6.82 2.43
CA LEU A 357 -12.32 -6.73 1.28
C LEU A 357 -12.47 -7.92 0.34
N GLN A 358 -12.71 -9.12 0.88
CA GLN A 358 -12.97 -10.33 0.10
C GLN A 358 -14.31 -10.24 -0.64
N ASN A 359 -15.33 -9.64 -0.03
CA ASN A 359 -16.61 -9.38 -0.66
C ASN A 359 -16.50 -8.29 -1.73
N LYS A 360 -15.78 -7.19 -1.48
CA LYS A 360 -15.43 -6.18 -2.50
C LYS A 360 -14.66 -6.81 -3.67
N TYR A 361 -13.78 -7.76 -3.39
CA TYR A 361 -13.06 -8.52 -4.41
C TYR A 361 -13.99 -9.41 -5.25
N LYS A 362 -14.92 -10.14 -4.62
CA LYS A 362 -15.94 -10.93 -5.34
C LYS A 362 -16.85 -10.04 -6.19
N ASP A 363 -17.23 -8.87 -5.68
CA ASP A 363 -18.07 -7.90 -6.37
C ASP A 363 -17.33 -7.28 -7.58
N ALA A 364 -16.04 -6.97 -7.42
CA ALA A 364 -15.18 -6.55 -8.52
C ALA A 364 -14.99 -7.67 -9.57
N LYS A 365 -14.86 -8.94 -9.13
CA LYS A 365 -14.78 -10.12 -10.02
C LYS A 365 -16.08 -10.32 -10.81
N LEU A 366 -17.24 -10.10 -10.18
CA LEU A 366 -18.54 -10.18 -10.82
C LEU A 366 -18.73 -9.07 -11.87
N LYS A 367 -18.42 -7.81 -11.51
CA LYS A 367 -18.44 -6.67 -12.44
C LYS A 367 -17.46 -6.85 -13.61
N ASN A 368 -16.32 -7.48 -13.37
CA ASN A 368 -15.38 -7.84 -14.43
C ASN A 368 -15.95 -8.91 -15.36
N LYS A 369 -16.60 -9.94 -14.81
CA LYS A 369 -17.31 -10.96 -15.61
C LYS A 369 -18.45 -10.36 -16.45
N GLU A 370 -19.19 -9.41 -15.89
CA GLU A 370 -20.23 -8.66 -16.61
C GLU A 370 -19.64 -7.81 -17.73
N ALA A 371 -18.53 -7.11 -17.46
CA ALA A 371 -17.83 -6.32 -18.47
C ALA A 371 -17.30 -7.20 -19.63
N VAL A 372 -16.74 -8.38 -19.33
CA VAL A 372 -16.29 -9.35 -20.33
C VAL A 372 -17.47 -9.88 -21.15
N SER A 373 -18.59 -10.22 -20.53
CA SER A 373 -19.80 -10.65 -21.25
C SER A 373 -20.37 -9.54 -22.13
N LEU A 374 -20.33 -8.28 -21.69
CA LEU A 374 -20.72 -7.13 -22.48
C LEU A 374 -19.81 -6.98 -23.71
N LEU A 375 -18.50 -7.13 -23.52
CA LEU A 375 -17.51 -7.07 -24.60
C LEU A 375 -17.69 -8.19 -25.63
N GLU A 376 -18.03 -9.40 -25.19
CA GLU A 376 -18.38 -10.52 -26.09
C GLU A 376 -19.65 -10.24 -26.89
N GLN A 377 -20.68 -9.64 -26.27
CA GLN A 377 -21.90 -9.21 -26.97
C GLN A 377 -21.62 -8.12 -28.00
N TYR A 378 -20.74 -7.16 -27.67
CA TYR A 378 -20.31 -6.13 -28.62
C TYR A 378 -19.48 -6.73 -29.76
N ALA A 379 -18.58 -7.69 -29.49
CA ALA A 379 -17.82 -8.39 -30.52
C ALA A 379 -18.72 -9.18 -31.48
N GLN A 380 -19.70 -9.92 -30.96
CA GLN A 380 -20.70 -10.61 -31.79
C GLN A 380 -21.54 -9.65 -32.63
N ARG A 381 -21.85 -8.46 -32.09
CA ARG A 381 -22.63 -7.44 -32.82
C ARG A 381 -21.81 -6.76 -33.91
N VAL A 382 -20.51 -6.61 -33.72
CA VAL A 382 -19.56 -6.14 -34.75
C VAL A 382 -19.44 -7.20 -35.85
N GLU A 383 -19.30 -8.48 -35.52
CA GLU A 383 -19.27 -9.58 -36.51
C GLU A 383 -20.58 -9.68 -37.32
N LEU A 384 -21.75 -9.47 -36.68
CA LEU A 384 -23.04 -9.43 -37.37
C LEU A 384 -23.18 -8.23 -38.33
N LEU A 385 -22.59 -7.08 -37.98
CA LEU A 385 -22.60 -5.88 -38.82
C LEU A 385 -21.57 -5.96 -39.95
N GLU A 386 -20.45 -6.63 -39.73
CA GLU A 386 -19.40 -6.87 -40.74
C GLU A 386 -19.76 -8.04 -41.69
N GLY A 387 -20.53 -9.03 -41.21
CA GLY A 387 -21.05 -10.14 -42.02
C GLY A 387 -22.29 -9.80 -42.85
N GLY A 388 -22.91 -8.63 -42.61
CA GLY A 388 -24.19 -8.24 -43.21
C GLY A 388 -24.13 -7.51 -44.55
N THR A 389 -22.95 -7.20 -45.10
CA THR A 389 -22.82 -6.47 -46.37
C THR A 389 -22.20 -7.33 -47.45
N ASN A 390 -22.95 -8.33 -47.93
CA ASN A 390 -22.82 -8.91 -49.27
C ASN A 390 -24.02 -9.83 -49.57
N GLY A 391 -25.13 -9.27 -50.06
CA GLY A 391 -26.27 -10.07 -50.54
C GLY A 391 -27.51 -9.25 -50.86
N ALA A 392 -27.96 -9.30 -52.11
CA ALA A 392 -29.05 -8.52 -52.68
C ALA A 392 -30.47 -8.94 -52.22
N GLY A 393 -31.38 -7.95 -52.21
CA GLY A 393 -32.78 -8.02 -52.65
C GLY A 393 -33.72 -9.09 -52.09
N SER A 394 -34.75 -8.67 -51.35
CA SER A 394 -36.18 -8.95 -51.68
C SER A 394 -37.12 -8.51 -50.56
N GLY A 395 -38.28 -7.97 -50.95
CA GLY A 395 -39.52 -8.07 -50.19
C GLY A 395 -39.83 -6.95 -49.20
N LEU A 396 -40.54 -5.92 -49.66
CA LEU A 396 -41.73 -5.38 -48.97
C LEU A 396 -42.58 -4.61 -49.99
N ALA A 397 -43.88 -4.94 -50.01
CA ALA A 397 -44.83 -4.75 -51.10
C ALA A 397 -45.40 -3.31 -51.23
N PRO A 398 -45.94 -2.93 -52.40
CA PRO A 398 -46.66 -1.67 -52.59
C PRO A 398 -48.13 -1.74 -52.12
N LEU A 399 -48.61 -0.64 -51.52
CA LEU A 399 -50.00 -0.43 -51.08
C LEU A 399 -50.96 -0.14 -52.26
N PRO A 400 -52.28 -0.37 -52.08
CA PRO A 400 -53.21 -0.66 -53.18
C PRO A 400 -53.86 0.58 -53.81
N VAL A 401 -54.07 0.49 -55.13
CA VAL A 401 -54.88 1.41 -55.93
C VAL A 401 -56.36 1.05 -55.76
N LEU A 402 -57.15 2.02 -55.27
CA LEU A 402 -58.61 1.93 -55.20
C LEU A 402 -59.27 2.58 -56.43
N GLY A 403 -60.09 1.80 -57.12
CA GLY A 403 -61.39 2.26 -57.60
C GLY A 403 -61.53 2.68 -59.07
N ALA A 404 -61.57 1.70 -59.99
CA ALA A 404 -62.25 1.85 -61.28
C ALA A 404 -63.49 0.97 -61.29
N GLY A 405 -64.66 1.59 -61.04
CA GLY A 405 -65.97 0.95 -61.19
C GLY A 405 -66.52 1.17 -62.60
N SER A 406 -66.83 0.07 -63.29
CA SER A 406 -67.56 0.03 -64.55
C SER A 406 -69.03 -0.29 -64.28
N LEU A 407 -69.93 0.63 -64.64
CA LEU A 407 -71.36 0.42 -64.94
C LEU A 407 -71.68 1.50 -65.99
N GLY A 408 -72.04 1.17 -67.23
CA GLY A 408 -73.31 0.55 -67.63
C GLY A 408 -73.94 1.49 -68.66
N ALA A 409 -73.89 1.12 -69.94
CA ALA A 409 -74.44 1.91 -71.04
C ALA A 409 -75.91 1.58 -71.26
N ALA A 410 -76.78 2.59 -71.39
CA ALA A 410 -78.08 2.47 -72.02
C ALA A 410 -78.56 3.81 -72.62
N GLY A 411 -78.71 3.81 -73.95
CA GLY A 411 -79.80 4.43 -74.72
C GLY A 411 -80.07 5.94 -74.62
N ALA A 412 -79.79 6.68 -75.69
CA ALA A 412 -80.81 7.28 -76.56
C ALA A 412 -80.17 8.31 -77.51
N ALA A 413 -80.43 8.13 -78.81
CA ALA A 413 -79.99 9.03 -79.85
C ALA A 413 -80.87 10.30 -79.89
N THR A 414 -80.22 11.47 -79.91
CA THR A 414 -80.79 12.68 -80.51
C THR A 414 -79.70 13.35 -81.34
N SER A 415 -79.93 13.42 -82.65
CA SER A 415 -79.05 14.03 -83.64
C SER A 415 -78.91 15.54 -83.39
N ALA A 416 -77.83 15.95 -82.73
CA ALA A 416 -77.44 17.34 -82.61
C ALA A 416 -76.90 17.85 -83.97
N SER A 417 -77.20 19.10 -84.32
CA SER A 417 -76.76 19.69 -85.60
C SER A 417 -75.23 19.65 -85.74
N PRO A 418 -74.68 19.53 -86.96
CA PRO A 418 -73.23 19.44 -87.19
C PRO A 418 -72.43 20.58 -86.54
N ALA A 419 -73.04 21.78 -86.46
CA ALA A 419 -72.46 22.95 -85.80
C ALA A 419 -72.43 22.85 -84.27
N ALA A 420 -73.45 22.24 -83.65
CA ALA A 420 -73.46 21.98 -82.21
C ALA A 420 -72.43 20.90 -81.84
N ILE A 421 -72.31 19.83 -82.64
CA ILE A 421 -71.29 18.79 -82.46
C ILE A 421 -69.88 19.36 -82.67
N ALA A 422 -69.67 20.23 -83.65
CA ALA A 422 -68.37 20.88 -83.87
C ALA A 422 -67.97 21.82 -82.72
N ARG A 423 -68.90 22.62 -82.19
CA ARG A 423 -68.67 23.46 -81.00
C ARG A 423 -68.38 22.61 -79.77
N MET A 424 -69.13 21.53 -79.57
CA MET A 424 -68.94 20.63 -78.43
C MET A 424 -67.64 19.84 -78.53
N ARG A 425 -67.21 19.43 -79.74
CA ARG A 425 -65.89 18.86 -80.01
C ARG A 425 -64.77 19.86 -79.75
N SER A 426 -64.90 21.10 -80.23
CA SER A 426 -63.93 22.18 -79.97
C SER A 426 -63.79 22.47 -78.47
N CYS A 427 -64.91 22.57 -77.77
CA CYS A 427 -64.95 22.75 -76.32
C CYS A 427 -64.32 21.56 -75.57
N LEU A 428 -64.59 20.32 -76.00
CA LEU A 428 -63.96 19.11 -75.46
C LEU A 428 -62.45 19.05 -75.74
N THR A 429 -61.98 19.48 -76.92
CA THR A 429 -60.54 19.59 -77.19
C THR A 429 -59.88 20.66 -76.33
N ASN A 430 -60.54 21.79 -76.11
CA ASN A 430 -60.03 22.85 -75.24
C ASN A 430 -60.02 22.40 -73.78
N MET A 431 -61.07 21.75 -73.28
CA MET A 431 -61.09 21.14 -71.96
C MET A 431 -60.00 20.09 -71.82
N ARG A 432 -59.81 19.19 -72.79
CA ARG A 432 -58.73 18.19 -72.77
C ARG A 432 -57.33 18.81 -72.81
N LYS A 433 -57.17 19.95 -73.48
CA LYS A 433 -55.91 20.72 -73.49
C LYS A 433 -55.67 21.35 -72.12
N CYS A 434 -56.67 22.03 -71.57
CA CYS A 434 -56.59 22.66 -70.24
C CYS A 434 -56.37 21.61 -69.14
N LEU A 435 -57.05 20.45 -69.21
CA LEU A 435 -56.85 19.34 -68.29
C LEU A 435 -55.44 18.75 -68.38
N ARG A 436 -54.84 18.70 -69.58
CA ARG A 436 -53.44 18.28 -69.77
C ARG A 436 -52.47 19.29 -69.17
N GLU A 437 -52.68 20.59 -69.43
CA GLU A 437 -51.86 21.66 -68.86
C GLU A 437 -51.92 21.64 -67.32
N VAL A 438 -53.11 21.51 -66.74
CA VAL A 438 -53.27 21.37 -65.28
C VAL A 438 -52.59 20.11 -64.75
N LYS A 439 -52.70 18.98 -65.45
CA LYS A 439 -52.04 17.73 -65.06
C LYS A 439 -50.52 17.83 -65.16
N GLU A 440 -49.99 18.48 -66.19
CA GLU A 440 -48.56 18.73 -66.34
C GLU A 440 -48.02 19.65 -65.26
N VAL A 441 -48.73 20.74 -64.94
CA VAL A 441 -48.35 21.64 -63.84
C VAL A 441 -48.38 20.88 -62.50
N ARG A 442 -49.45 20.13 -62.23
CA ARG A 442 -49.58 19.32 -61.00
C ARG A 442 -48.48 18.26 -60.90
N CYS A 443 -48.15 17.56 -61.98
CA CYS A 443 -47.03 16.61 -62.01
C CYS A 443 -45.69 17.30 -61.77
N ARG A 444 -45.48 18.50 -62.35
CA ARG A 444 -44.25 19.26 -62.19
C ARG A 444 -44.07 19.76 -60.76
N ASP A 445 -45.15 20.21 -60.13
CA ASP A 445 -45.14 20.64 -58.72
C ASP A 445 -44.93 19.45 -57.78
N MET A 446 -45.60 18.32 -58.04
CA MET A 446 -45.39 17.08 -57.28
C MET A 446 -43.96 16.52 -57.45
N MET A 447 -43.36 16.64 -58.64
CA MET A 447 -41.94 16.31 -58.87
C MET A 447 -40.99 17.22 -58.08
N LYS A 448 -41.29 18.51 -57.96
CA LYS A 448 -40.50 19.44 -57.14
C LYS A 448 -40.61 19.09 -55.65
N GLU A 449 -41.82 18.80 -55.16
CA GLU A 449 -42.02 18.39 -53.76
C GLU A 449 -41.31 17.07 -53.45
N THR A 450 -41.45 16.05 -54.30
CA THR A 450 -40.73 14.77 -54.13
C THR A 450 -39.21 14.94 -54.15
N HIS A 451 -38.66 15.79 -55.05
CA HIS A 451 -37.23 16.12 -55.03
C HIS A 451 -36.81 16.85 -53.76
N TYR A 452 -37.64 17.76 -53.26
CA TYR A 452 -37.40 18.48 -52.02
C TYR A 452 -37.35 17.53 -50.81
N TYR A 453 -38.34 16.64 -50.68
CA TYR A 453 -38.35 15.64 -49.61
C TYR A 453 -37.21 14.61 -49.75
N ALA A 454 -36.88 14.17 -50.97
CA ALA A 454 -35.75 13.27 -51.21
C ALA A 454 -34.41 13.92 -50.80
N ALA A 455 -34.22 15.21 -51.11
CA ALA A 455 -33.04 15.96 -50.68
C ALA A 455 -32.98 16.14 -49.16
N GLN A 456 -34.12 16.40 -48.50
CA GLN A 456 -34.18 16.46 -47.04
C GLN A 456 -33.85 15.11 -46.39
N ILE A 457 -34.43 14.01 -46.87
CA ILE A 457 -34.18 12.65 -46.36
C ILE A 457 -32.71 12.27 -46.55
N SER A 458 -32.14 12.54 -47.73
CA SER A 458 -30.72 12.26 -48.01
C SER A 458 -29.80 13.06 -47.08
N THR A 459 -30.15 14.31 -46.78
CA THR A 459 -29.38 15.16 -45.85
C THR A 459 -29.48 14.62 -44.42
N ALA A 460 -30.68 14.20 -43.99
CA ALA A 460 -30.92 13.60 -42.68
C ALA A 460 -30.19 12.26 -42.51
N MET A 461 -30.24 11.38 -43.51
CA MET A 461 -29.49 10.11 -43.52
C MET A 461 -27.98 10.34 -43.44
N ALA A 462 -27.45 11.28 -44.22
CA ALA A 462 -26.03 11.61 -44.17
C ALA A 462 -25.60 12.17 -42.80
N ALA A 463 -26.49 12.90 -42.11
CA ALA A 463 -26.25 13.36 -40.75
C ALA A 463 -26.28 12.22 -39.73
N MET A 464 -27.21 11.26 -39.85
CA MET A 464 -27.27 10.08 -38.99
C MET A 464 -26.03 9.18 -39.13
N ILE A 465 -25.55 8.94 -40.37
CA ILE A 465 -24.33 8.14 -40.61
C ILE A 465 -23.12 8.81 -39.96
N ARG A 466 -22.95 10.12 -40.15
CA ARG A 466 -21.87 10.88 -39.50
C ARG A 466 -21.94 10.82 -37.98
N ALA A 467 -23.14 10.91 -37.39
CA ALA A 467 -23.32 10.76 -35.96
C ALA A 467 -22.93 9.34 -35.47
N ALA A 468 -23.37 8.30 -36.19
CA ALA A 468 -23.01 6.92 -35.86
C ALA A 468 -21.51 6.63 -35.99
N ASP A 469 -20.81 7.24 -36.96
CA ASP A 469 -19.36 7.10 -37.11
C ASP A 469 -18.60 7.81 -35.98
N VAL A 470 -19.10 8.96 -35.51
CA VAL A 470 -18.55 9.66 -34.33
C VAL A 470 -18.76 8.83 -33.06
N ASP A 471 -19.94 8.23 -32.88
CA ASP A 471 -20.23 7.36 -31.74
C ASP A 471 -19.35 6.10 -31.75
N ARG A 472 -19.19 5.43 -32.90
CA ARG A 472 -18.27 4.28 -33.04
C ARG A 472 -16.82 4.63 -32.73
N GLU A 473 -16.37 5.80 -33.17
CA GLU A 473 -15.01 6.28 -32.89
C GLU A 473 -14.82 6.61 -31.40
N ALA A 474 -15.87 7.13 -30.74
CA ALA A 474 -15.88 7.34 -29.30
C ALA A 474 -15.86 6.00 -28.53
N ASP A 475 -16.66 5.02 -28.94
CA ASP A 475 -16.70 3.68 -28.36
C ASP A 475 -15.36 2.95 -28.51
N ARG A 476 -14.72 3.06 -29.69
CA ARG A 476 -13.39 2.50 -29.94
C ARG A 476 -12.34 3.10 -29.02
N LYS A 477 -12.36 4.43 -28.83
CA LYS A 477 -11.45 5.12 -27.90
C LYS A 477 -11.74 4.74 -26.45
N ALA A 478 -13.01 4.60 -26.06
CA ALA A 478 -13.41 4.15 -24.73
C ALA A 478 -12.94 2.71 -24.46
N LEU A 479 -13.05 1.82 -25.44
CA LEU A 479 -12.55 0.44 -25.34
C LEU A 479 -11.03 0.41 -25.16
N GLN A 480 -10.28 1.17 -25.98
CA GLN A 480 -8.82 1.26 -25.86
C GLN A 480 -8.40 1.83 -24.51
N TRP A 481 -9.04 2.91 -24.06
CA TRP A 481 -8.81 3.50 -22.74
C TRP A 481 -9.09 2.49 -21.61
N THR A 482 -10.20 1.75 -21.70
CA THR A 482 -10.57 0.73 -20.71
C THR A 482 -9.56 -0.42 -20.68
N GLN A 483 -9.08 -0.88 -21.84
CA GLN A 483 -8.01 -1.88 -21.92
C GLN A 483 -6.69 -1.38 -21.32
N GLU A 484 -6.31 -0.12 -21.56
CA GLU A 484 -5.12 0.48 -20.94
C GLU A 484 -5.27 0.63 -19.42
N LEU A 485 -6.44 1.05 -18.94
CA LEU A 485 -6.75 1.16 -17.52
C LEU A 485 -6.67 -0.21 -16.83
N TYR A 486 -7.24 -1.24 -17.46
CA TYR A 486 -7.17 -2.63 -17.00
C TYR A 486 -5.72 -3.12 -16.92
N LYS A 487 -4.90 -2.87 -17.95
CA LYS A 487 -3.48 -3.24 -17.95
C LYS A 487 -2.71 -2.55 -16.82
N ARG A 488 -2.99 -1.26 -16.58
CA ARG A 488 -2.36 -0.49 -15.49
C ARG A 488 -2.80 -1.00 -14.12
N GLU A 489 -4.09 -1.28 -13.93
CA GLU A 489 -4.63 -1.87 -12.69
C GLU A 489 -4.00 -3.23 -12.42
N MET A 490 -3.97 -4.14 -13.40
CA MET A 490 -3.37 -5.47 -13.27
C MET A 490 -1.89 -5.38 -12.88
N LYS A 491 -1.14 -4.44 -13.47
CA LYS A 491 0.27 -4.20 -13.14
C LYS A 491 0.43 -3.72 -11.69
N LEU A 492 -0.36 -2.73 -11.27
CA LEU A 492 -0.33 -2.19 -9.91
C LEU A 492 -0.76 -3.25 -8.89
N ARG A 493 -1.79 -4.04 -9.19
CA ARG A 493 -2.26 -5.12 -8.31
C ARG A 493 -1.18 -6.18 -8.13
N LYS A 494 -0.52 -6.63 -9.20
CA LYS A 494 0.65 -7.53 -9.10
C LYS A 494 1.75 -6.90 -8.24
N GLN A 495 2.04 -5.61 -8.43
CA GLN A 495 3.05 -4.90 -7.63
C GLN A 495 2.68 -4.87 -6.14
N TYR A 496 1.50 -4.36 -5.78
CA TYR A 496 1.05 -4.27 -4.38
C TYR A 496 0.97 -5.63 -3.72
N TYR A 497 0.48 -6.64 -4.44
CA TYR A 497 0.42 -8.00 -3.93
C TYR A 497 1.82 -8.48 -3.54
N ASN A 498 2.80 -8.32 -4.42
CA ASN A 498 4.17 -8.75 -4.15
C ASN A 498 4.84 -7.92 -3.05
N THR A 499 4.59 -6.61 -2.99
CA THR A 499 5.07 -5.75 -1.90
C THR A 499 4.50 -6.17 -0.54
N ILE A 500 3.20 -6.49 -0.45
CA ILE A 500 2.60 -7.03 0.78
C ILE A 500 3.28 -8.35 1.16
N GLN A 501 3.58 -9.21 0.18
CA GLN A 501 4.30 -10.45 0.46
C GLN A 501 5.75 -10.18 0.93
N GLU A 502 6.44 -9.16 0.43
CA GLU A 502 7.79 -8.79 0.87
C GLU A 502 7.79 -8.19 2.29
N LEU A 503 6.77 -7.38 2.61
CA LEU A 503 6.60 -6.78 3.94
C LEU A 503 6.30 -7.80 5.05
N LYS A 504 5.77 -8.98 4.72
CA LYS A 504 5.53 -10.09 5.67
C LYS A 504 6.82 -10.78 6.15
N GLY A 505 7.99 -10.22 5.87
CA GLY A 505 9.26 -10.80 6.27
C GLY A 505 9.79 -11.83 5.27
N ASN A 506 11.06 -12.14 5.48
CA ASN A 506 11.92 -12.79 4.50
C ASN A 506 11.90 -14.32 4.59
N ILE A 507 11.90 -14.86 5.81
CA ILE A 507 11.49 -16.24 6.10
C ILE A 507 10.24 -16.19 6.98
N ARG A 508 9.12 -16.62 6.43
CA ARG A 508 7.90 -16.82 7.20
C ARG A 508 7.92 -18.17 7.86
N VAL A 509 7.36 -18.26 9.05
CA VAL A 509 7.32 -19.47 9.85
C VAL A 509 5.89 -19.76 10.28
N TYR A 510 5.37 -20.89 9.82
CA TYR A 510 4.07 -21.42 10.24
C TYR A 510 4.28 -22.61 11.16
N CYS A 511 3.80 -22.50 12.39
CA CYS A 511 3.84 -23.60 13.35
C CYS A 511 2.60 -24.46 13.22
N ARG A 512 2.78 -25.75 12.98
CA ARG A 512 1.67 -26.70 12.88
C ARG A 512 1.80 -27.79 13.93
N VAL A 513 0.81 -27.87 14.81
CA VAL A 513 0.74 -28.92 15.83
C VAL A 513 -0.25 -29.99 15.39
N ARG A 514 0.20 -31.24 15.28
CA ARG A 514 -0.71 -32.34 14.95
C ARG A 514 -1.57 -32.74 16.15
N PRO A 515 -2.69 -33.45 15.96
CA PRO A 515 -3.41 -34.09 17.06
C PRO A 515 -2.57 -35.13 17.82
N MET A 516 -2.92 -35.33 19.09
CA MET A 516 -2.49 -36.51 19.86
C MET A 516 -3.00 -37.78 19.17
N LEU A 517 -2.10 -38.72 18.93
CA LEU A 517 -2.44 -39.99 18.29
C LEU A 517 -3.08 -40.94 19.31
N PRO A 518 -3.97 -41.85 18.88
CA PRO A 518 -4.59 -42.83 19.79
C PRO A 518 -3.58 -43.64 20.60
N LYS A 519 -2.45 -44.02 20.00
CA LYS A 519 -1.36 -44.74 20.69
C LYS A 519 -0.70 -43.92 21.80
N GLU A 520 -0.64 -42.61 21.64
CA GLU A 520 -0.01 -41.71 22.63
C GLU A 520 -0.94 -41.51 23.84
N ILE A 521 -2.24 -41.36 23.57
CA ILE A 521 -3.28 -41.28 24.60
C ILE A 521 -3.34 -42.59 25.39
N GLN A 522 -3.34 -43.74 24.71
CA GLN A 522 -3.32 -45.07 25.34
C GLN A 522 -2.02 -45.31 26.14
N GLY A 523 -0.90 -44.73 25.70
CA GLY A 523 0.38 -44.76 26.40
C GLY A 523 0.44 -43.87 27.65
N GLY A 524 -0.62 -43.12 27.96
CA GLY A 524 -0.68 -42.23 29.12
C GLY A 524 0.13 -40.93 28.96
N TYR A 525 0.52 -40.58 27.73
CA TYR A 525 1.22 -39.32 27.47
C TYR A 525 0.25 -38.15 27.45
N THR A 526 0.71 -37.01 27.94
CA THR A 526 -0.08 -35.77 28.04
C THR A 526 0.25 -34.81 26.92
N ASP A 527 -0.68 -33.91 26.61
CA ASP A 527 -0.43 -32.78 25.72
C ASP A 527 0.44 -31.73 26.45
N VAL A 528 1.52 -31.28 25.82
CA VAL A 528 2.41 -30.23 26.34
C VAL A 528 2.27 -28.89 25.62
N MET A 529 1.29 -28.75 24.74
CA MET A 529 1.05 -27.55 23.93
C MET A 529 -0.25 -26.85 24.35
N SER A 530 -0.24 -25.52 24.26
CA SER A 530 -1.42 -24.68 24.45
C SER A 530 -1.36 -23.47 23.52
N TYR A 531 -2.51 -22.93 23.15
CA TYR A 531 -2.64 -21.95 22.06
C TYR A 531 -3.27 -20.65 22.59
N PRO A 532 -2.47 -19.72 23.14
CA PRO A 532 -2.99 -18.46 23.69
C PRO A 532 -3.62 -17.55 22.63
N SER A 533 -3.03 -17.50 21.43
CA SER A 533 -3.45 -16.67 20.29
C SER A 533 -3.25 -17.42 18.96
N GLN A 534 -3.54 -16.75 17.83
CA GLN A 534 -3.36 -17.32 16.46
C GLN A 534 -1.89 -17.35 16.03
N ASP A 535 -1.06 -16.52 16.61
CA ASP A 535 0.36 -16.34 16.30
C ASP A 535 1.30 -16.90 17.38
N ALA A 536 0.77 -17.35 18.52
CA ALA A 536 1.59 -17.85 19.61
C ALA A 536 1.22 -19.27 20.09
N VAL A 537 2.26 -20.05 20.40
CA VAL A 537 2.16 -21.38 21.01
C VAL A 537 2.92 -21.40 22.34
N LYS A 538 2.24 -21.83 23.40
CA LYS A 538 2.83 -22.05 24.71
C LYS A 538 3.16 -23.53 24.88
N PHE A 539 4.46 -23.81 24.93
CA PHE A 539 5.05 -25.14 25.05
C PHE A 539 5.53 -25.37 26.49
N THR A 540 5.22 -26.54 27.07
CA THR A 540 5.75 -26.95 28.37
C THR A 540 6.95 -27.86 28.18
N ASP A 541 8.12 -27.43 28.66
CA ASP A 541 9.34 -28.20 28.53
C ASP A 541 9.34 -29.49 29.40
N PRO A 542 10.30 -30.41 29.20
CA PRO A 542 10.37 -31.64 29.98
C PRO A 542 10.52 -31.42 31.50
N ASN A 543 10.95 -30.23 31.94
CA ASN A 543 11.08 -29.86 33.35
C ASN A 543 9.81 -29.17 33.90
N GLY A 544 8.73 -29.12 33.12
CA GLY A 544 7.49 -28.46 33.49
C GLY A 544 7.51 -26.94 33.35
N ARG A 545 8.56 -26.35 32.74
CA ARG A 545 8.67 -24.90 32.55
C ARG A 545 7.94 -24.47 31.28
N PRO A 546 6.98 -23.54 31.36
CA PRO A 546 6.32 -23.01 30.18
C PRO A 546 7.25 -22.08 29.38
N LYS A 547 7.19 -22.16 28.05
CA LYS A 547 7.87 -21.27 27.11
C LYS A 547 6.88 -20.82 26.05
N LEU A 548 6.87 -19.52 25.76
CA LEU A 548 6.05 -18.94 24.71
C LEU A 548 6.89 -18.79 23.44
N PHE A 549 6.32 -19.18 22.30
CA PHE A 549 6.91 -18.98 20.98
C PHE A 549 5.90 -18.28 20.09
N GLU A 550 6.36 -17.26 19.36
CA GLU A 550 5.56 -16.51 18.40
C GLU A 550 6.03 -16.79 16.97
N PHE A 551 5.08 -16.96 16.07
CA PHE A 551 5.26 -17.28 14.66
C PHE A 551 4.31 -16.45 13.80
N ASP A 552 4.47 -16.51 12.48
CA ASP A 552 3.58 -15.79 11.57
C ASP A 552 2.17 -16.38 11.55
N GLU A 553 2.04 -17.67 11.86
CA GLU A 553 0.76 -18.35 12.11
C GLU A 553 1.00 -19.62 12.93
N VAL A 554 0.08 -19.95 13.82
CA VAL A 554 0.05 -21.17 14.63
C VAL A 554 -1.24 -21.92 14.33
N TYR A 555 -1.11 -23.14 13.83
CA TYR A 555 -2.23 -24.05 13.56
C TYR A 555 -2.38 -25.09 14.67
N PRO A 556 -3.44 -25.00 15.50
CA PRO A 556 -3.77 -26.03 16.47
C PRO A 556 -4.26 -27.33 15.79
N PRO A 557 -4.39 -28.44 16.55
CA PRO A 557 -4.72 -29.76 16.03
C PRO A 557 -6.00 -29.87 15.20
N ASN A 558 -6.96 -28.97 15.40
CA ASN A 558 -8.26 -28.99 14.73
C ASN A 558 -8.26 -28.33 13.35
N VAL A 559 -7.16 -27.71 12.92
CA VAL A 559 -7.10 -26.99 11.64
C VAL A 559 -6.96 -27.95 10.46
N SER A 560 -7.83 -27.77 9.46
CA SER A 560 -7.87 -28.60 8.25
C SER A 560 -6.71 -28.32 7.28
N GLN A 561 -6.43 -29.28 6.40
CA GLN A 561 -5.46 -29.13 5.31
C GLN A 561 -5.81 -27.97 4.36
N LEU A 562 -7.10 -27.76 4.11
CA LEU A 562 -7.59 -26.68 3.25
C LEU A 562 -7.21 -25.32 3.85
N ARG A 563 -7.48 -25.10 5.13
CA ARG A 563 -7.18 -23.82 5.79
C ARG A 563 -5.69 -23.50 5.78
N VAL A 564 -4.84 -24.48 6.09
CA VAL A 564 -3.37 -24.32 6.03
C VAL A 564 -2.92 -23.95 4.61
N PHE A 565 -3.56 -24.51 3.58
CA PHE A 565 -3.26 -24.17 2.20
C PHE A 565 -3.76 -22.78 1.80
N GLU A 566 -4.93 -22.33 2.26
CA GLU A 566 -5.45 -20.99 1.95
C GLU A 566 -4.45 -19.88 2.36
N ASP A 567 -3.84 -20.02 3.53
CA ASP A 567 -2.84 -19.08 4.03
C ASP A 567 -1.50 -19.18 3.27
N THR A 568 -1.23 -20.33 2.64
CA THR A 568 -0.02 -20.59 1.82
C THR A 568 -0.20 -20.21 0.34
N SER A 569 -1.43 -20.27 -0.17
CA SER A 569 -1.80 -20.03 -1.57
C SER A 569 -1.23 -18.72 -2.14
N PRO A 570 -1.12 -17.62 -1.38
CA PRO A 570 -0.56 -16.38 -1.91
C PRO A 570 0.87 -16.47 -2.44
N LEU A 571 1.67 -17.39 -1.91
CA LEU A 571 3.01 -17.63 -2.41
C LEU A 571 2.98 -18.29 -3.79
N ILE A 572 1.98 -19.13 -4.07
CA ILE A 572 1.82 -19.80 -5.38
C ILE A 572 1.54 -18.78 -6.48
N ASP A 573 0.72 -17.76 -6.19
CA ASP A 573 0.48 -16.65 -7.13
C ASP A 573 1.79 -15.92 -7.50
N SER A 574 2.71 -15.79 -6.55
CA SER A 574 4.01 -15.15 -6.77
C SER A 574 4.88 -15.94 -7.76
N VAL A 575 4.75 -17.27 -7.80
CA VAL A 575 5.48 -18.13 -8.75
C VAL A 575 5.09 -17.78 -10.18
N VAL A 576 3.78 -17.71 -10.45
CA VAL A 576 3.27 -17.38 -11.79
C VAL A 576 3.61 -15.93 -12.18
N ASP A 577 3.77 -15.04 -11.21
CA ASP A 577 4.25 -13.67 -11.44
C ASP A 577 5.76 -13.57 -11.75
N GLY A 578 6.52 -14.68 -11.67
CA GLY A 578 7.94 -14.75 -12.00
C GLY A 578 8.88 -14.64 -10.80
N TYR A 579 8.42 -14.96 -9.60
CA TYR A 579 9.26 -15.02 -8.40
C TYR A 579 9.65 -16.46 -8.07
N ASN A 580 10.79 -16.62 -7.39
CA ASN A 580 11.12 -17.90 -6.77
C ASN A 580 10.43 -18.00 -5.42
N VAL A 581 9.95 -19.19 -5.09
CA VAL A 581 9.29 -19.52 -3.83
C VAL A 581 9.85 -20.83 -3.32
N CYS A 582 10.17 -20.86 -2.03
CA CYS A 582 10.59 -22.07 -1.33
C CYS A 582 9.67 -22.32 -0.14
N ILE A 583 9.04 -23.50 -0.11
CA ILE A 583 8.20 -23.94 1.00
C ILE A 583 8.77 -25.24 1.50
N PHE A 584 9.15 -25.30 2.78
CA PHE A 584 9.71 -26.51 3.36
C PHE A 584 9.12 -26.83 4.72
N ALA A 585 8.98 -28.14 5.02
CA ALA A 585 8.53 -28.63 6.31
C ALA A 585 9.71 -29.17 7.13
N TYR A 586 9.79 -28.76 8.39
CA TYR A 586 10.83 -29.11 9.35
C TYR A 586 10.22 -29.62 10.66
N GLY A 587 10.91 -30.54 11.34
CA GLY A 587 10.51 -31.11 12.61
C GLY A 587 10.90 -32.58 12.75
N GLN A 588 10.68 -33.15 13.93
CA GLN A 588 11.03 -34.55 14.21
C GLN A 588 10.19 -35.54 13.37
N THR A 589 10.64 -36.78 13.30
CA THR A 589 9.86 -37.89 12.76
C THR A 589 8.51 -38.03 13.49
N GLY A 590 7.45 -38.25 12.71
CA GLY A 590 6.10 -38.37 13.24
C GLY A 590 5.43 -37.05 13.66
N SER A 591 6.04 -35.89 13.41
CA SER A 591 5.43 -34.59 13.76
C SER A 591 4.39 -34.06 12.78
N GLY A 592 4.27 -34.67 11.59
CA GLY A 592 3.28 -34.26 10.56
C GLY A 592 3.85 -33.53 9.33
N LYS A 593 5.18 -33.54 9.11
CA LYS A 593 5.82 -32.95 7.93
C LYS A 593 5.24 -33.47 6.60
N THR A 594 5.32 -34.78 6.38
CA THR A 594 4.80 -35.44 5.18
C THR A 594 3.28 -35.29 5.05
N PHE A 595 2.53 -35.26 6.16
CA PHE A 595 1.10 -34.96 6.13
C PHE A 595 0.84 -33.52 5.65
N THR A 596 1.66 -32.56 6.05
CA THR A 596 1.56 -31.17 5.58
C THR A 596 1.91 -31.05 4.10
N MET A 597 3.03 -31.61 3.67
CA MET A 597 3.50 -31.47 2.29
C MET A 597 2.72 -32.35 1.31
N ASN A 598 2.65 -33.66 1.54
CA ASN A 598 1.95 -34.59 0.64
C ASN A 598 0.48 -34.75 1.02
N GLY A 599 0.20 -34.90 2.31
CA GLY A 599 -1.14 -35.22 2.80
C GLY A 599 -1.61 -36.61 2.34
N SER A 600 -2.92 -36.80 2.30
CA SER A 600 -3.58 -37.98 1.77
C SER A 600 -4.63 -37.60 0.73
N GLU A 601 -5.42 -38.55 0.24
CA GLU A 601 -6.43 -38.28 -0.78
C GLU A 601 -7.62 -37.45 -0.25
N GLY A 602 -8.44 -36.97 -1.17
CA GLY A 602 -9.68 -36.22 -0.87
C GLY A 602 -9.41 -34.86 -0.21
N GLU A 603 -10.11 -34.58 0.88
CA GLU A 603 -10.00 -33.31 1.62
C GLU A 603 -8.66 -33.14 2.33
N HIS A 604 -7.91 -34.23 2.50
CA HIS A 604 -6.65 -34.25 3.23
C HIS A 604 -5.40 -34.06 2.34
N LYS A 605 -5.59 -33.67 1.07
CA LYS A 605 -4.49 -33.30 0.16
C LYS A 605 -3.59 -32.24 0.81
N GLY A 606 -2.28 -32.46 0.75
CA GLY A 606 -1.28 -31.54 1.30
C GLY A 606 -0.96 -30.36 0.37
N ILE A 607 0.06 -29.60 0.76
CA ILE A 607 0.54 -28.42 0.02
C ILE A 607 0.98 -28.77 -1.40
N ASN A 608 1.63 -29.92 -1.63
CA ASN A 608 2.16 -30.31 -2.95
C ASN A 608 1.08 -30.38 -4.02
N THR A 609 0.00 -31.12 -3.76
CA THR A 609 -1.11 -31.27 -4.72
C THR A 609 -1.87 -29.96 -4.88
N ARG A 610 -2.21 -29.30 -3.76
CA ARG A 610 -3.02 -28.06 -3.79
C ARG A 610 -2.30 -26.89 -4.43
N ALA A 611 -0.98 -26.77 -4.23
CA ALA A 611 -0.16 -25.74 -4.87
C ALA A 611 -0.19 -25.88 -6.40
N LEU A 612 -0.15 -27.11 -6.90
CA LEU A 612 -0.21 -27.38 -8.33
C LEU A 612 -1.61 -27.17 -8.90
N GLU A 613 -2.67 -27.58 -8.20
CA GLU A 613 -4.05 -27.25 -8.56
C GLU A 613 -4.23 -25.74 -8.71
N ARG A 614 -3.81 -24.97 -7.70
CA ARG A 614 -3.86 -23.49 -7.73
C ARG A 614 -3.01 -22.90 -8.84
N LEU A 615 -1.82 -23.43 -9.09
CA LEU A 615 -0.92 -22.96 -10.15
C LEU A 615 -1.59 -23.10 -11.53
N PHE A 616 -2.23 -24.24 -11.81
CA PHE A 616 -2.94 -24.44 -13.07
C PHE A 616 -4.22 -23.61 -13.18
N GLU A 617 -4.93 -23.38 -12.07
CA GLU A 617 -6.05 -22.42 -12.05
C GLU A 617 -5.61 -21.02 -12.50
N ILE A 618 -4.50 -20.51 -11.98
CA ILE A 618 -3.98 -19.18 -12.34
C ILE A 618 -3.55 -19.15 -13.82
N ILE A 619 -2.89 -20.22 -14.29
CA ILE A 619 -2.46 -20.32 -15.69
C ILE A 619 -3.67 -20.27 -16.62
N GLU A 620 -4.76 -20.98 -16.30
CA GLU A 620 -5.98 -20.94 -17.11
C GLU A 620 -6.67 -19.58 -17.03
N GLU A 621 -6.76 -18.97 -15.84
CA GLU A 621 -7.30 -17.61 -15.66
C GLU A 621 -6.55 -16.56 -16.51
N ARG A 622 -5.25 -16.76 -16.77
CA ARG A 622 -4.38 -15.83 -17.51
C ARG A 622 -4.12 -16.21 -18.97
N ARG A 623 -4.70 -17.32 -19.44
CA ARG A 623 -4.42 -17.92 -20.75
C ARG A 623 -4.58 -16.97 -21.93
N GLU A 624 -5.50 -16.02 -21.86
CA GLU A 624 -5.70 -15.02 -22.94
C GLU A 624 -4.55 -14.01 -23.03
N THR A 625 -3.87 -13.74 -21.93
CA THR A 625 -2.81 -12.71 -21.84
C THR A 625 -1.39 -13.28 -21.85
N GLU A 626 -1.22 -14.50 -21.34
CA GLU A 626 0.07 -15.13 -21.09
C GLU A 626 0.03 -16.58 -21.62
N SER A 627 1.12 -17.07 -22.21
CA SER A 627 1.33 -18.49 -22.47
C SER A 627 2.32 -19.06 -21.46
N SER A 628 1.96 -20.17 -20.81
CA SER A 628 2.77 -20.76 -19.76
C SER A 628 3.12 -22.21 -20.07
N THR A 629 4.34 -22.62 -19.70
CA THR A 629 4.78 -24.02 -19.72
C THR A 629 5.30 -24.41 -18.34
N VAL A 630 4.96 -25.62 -17.90
CA VAL A 630 5.29 -26.11 -16.56
C VAL A 630 6.13 -27.36 -16.69
N THR A 631 7.29 -27.39 -16.03
CA THR A 631 8.12 -28.59 -15.87
C THR A 631 8.25 -28.96 -14.40
N VAL A 632 8.30 -30.27 -14.14
CA VAL A 632 8.38 -30.83 -12.80
C VAL A 632 9.56 -31.79 -12.70
N SER A 633 10.31 -31.68 -11.61
CA SER A 633 11.37 -32.61 -11.22
C SER A 633 11.19 -33.02 -9.77
N VAL A 634 11.43 -34.28 -9.45
CA VAL A 634 11.39 -34.79 -8.08
C VAL A 634 12.70 -35.48 -7.77
N LEU A 635 13.35 -35.07 -6.69
CA LEU A 635 14.60 -35.66 -6.24
C LEU A 635 14.57 -35.96 -4.75
N GLU A 636 15.50 -36.79 -4.36
CA GLU A 636 15.76 -37.14 -2.98
C GLU A 636 17.24 -36.93 -2.65
N ILE A 637 17.50 -36.42 -1.44
CA ILE A 637 18.83 -36.36 -0.86
C ILE A 637 18.88 -37.40 0.26
N TYR A 638 19.68 -38.44 0.05
CA TYR A 638 19.91 -39.51 1.01
C TYR A 638 21.41 -39.66 1.25
N CYS A 639 21.86 -39.49 2.49
CA CYS A 639 23.28 -39.58 2.85
C CYS A 639 24.21 -38.68 1.99
N GLU A 640 23.83 -37.43 1.75
CA GLU A 640 24.55 -36.48 0.86
C GLU A 640 24.65 -36.94 -0.61
N GLN A 641 23.88 -37.94 -1.02
CA GLN A 641 23.75 -38.37 -2.42
C GLN A 641 22.38 -37.98 -2.98
N ILE A 642 22.38 -37.47 -4.21
CA ILE A 642 21.16 -37.10 -4.92
C ILE A 642 20.66 -38.30 -5.72
N ARG A 643 19.37 -38.58 -5.62
CA ARG A 643 18.65 -39.54 -6.45
C ARG A 643 17.51 -38.84 -7.17
N ASP A 644 17.42 -39.05 -8.48
CA ASP A 644 16.26 -38.64 -9.28
C ASP A 644 15.13 -39.66 -9.08
N LEU A 645 13.99 -39.20 -8.58
CA LEU A 645 12.83 -40.05 -8.29
C LEU A 645 11.92 -40.25 -9.51
N LEU A 646 12.16 -39.57 -10.63
CA LEU A 646 11.43 -39.71 -11.89
C LEU A 646 12.24 -40.47 -12.96
N ALA A 647 13.54 -40.63 -12.76
CA ALA A 647 14.39 -41.47 -13.60
C ALA A 647 14.10 -42.96 -13.36
N THR A 648 14.04 -43.73 -14.44
CA THR A 648 14.02 -45.19 -14.38
C THR A 648 15.38 -45.72 -13.93
N LYS A 649 15.43 -46.94 -13.39
CA LYS A 649 16.70 -47.58 -12.98
C LYS A 649 17.74 -47.62 -14.11
N LYS A 650 17.31 -47.73 -15.36
CA LYS A 650 18.18 -47.72 -16.54
C LYS A 650 18.74 -46.32 -16.84
N GLU A 651 17.93 -45.28 -16.69
CA GLU A 651 18.36 -43.88 -16.87
C GLU A 651 19.29 -43.42 -15.74
N ALA A 652 19.03 -43.85 -14.51
CA ALA A 652 19.86 -43.53 -13.36
C ALA A 652 21.21 -44.30 -13.33
N ALA A 653 21.32 -45.44 -14.04
CA ALA A 653 22.51 -46.27 -14.04
C ALA A 653 23.71 -45.55 -14.69
N GLY A 654 24.74 -45.25 -13.89
CA GLY A 654 25.95 -44.56 -14.35
C GLY A 654 25.82 -43.05 -14.48
N THR A 655 24.67 -42.48 -14.10
CA THR A 655 24.41 -41.04 -14.10
C THR A 655 24.80 -40.43 -12.76
N THR A 656 25.60 -39.37 -12.79
CA THR A 656 25.95 -38.58 -11.59
C THR A 656 25.08 -37.33 -11.51
N TYR A 657 24.62 -37.03 -10.30
CA TYR A 657 23.80 -35.87 -9.99
C TYR A 657 24.59 -34.95 -9.06
N GLU A 658 24.93 -33.76 -9.55
CA GLU A 658 25.74 -32.77 -8.81
C GLU A 658 25.01 -31.44 -8.76
N VAL A 659 25.16 -30.73 -7.64
CA VAL A 659 24.65 -29.36 -7.50
C VAL A 659 25.61 -28.40 -8.18
N LYS A 660 25.11 -27.58 -9.10
CA LYS A 660 25.87 -26.54 -9.82
C LYS A 660 25.16 -25.19 -9.75
N GLN A 661 25.94 -24.12 -9.84
CA GLN A 661 25.45 -22.73 -9.87
C GLN A 661 25.49 -22.17 -11.29
N GLY A 662 24.72 -21.09 -11.52
CA GLY A 662 24.75 -20.35 -12.78
C GLY A 662 24.00 -21.04 -13.93
N GLY A 663 23.08 -21.96 -13.62
CA GLY A 663 22.14 -22.49 -14.60
C GLY A 663 21.08 -21.47 -15.01
N PRO A 664 20.20 -21.80 -15.97
CA PRO A 664 19.18 -20.89 -16.49
C PRO A 664 18.24 -20.33 -15.41
N PHE A 665 18.05 -21.10 -14.33
CA PHE A 665 17.16 -20.79 -13.21
C PHE A 665 17.89 -20.76 -11.85
N GLY A 666 19.18 -20.39 -11.88
CA GLY A 666 20.05 -20.35 -10.70
C GLY A 666 20.77 -21.67 -10.43
N THR A 667 20.77 -22.11 -9.18
CA THR A 667 21.29 -23.37 -8.68
C THR A 667 20.40 -24.53 -9.13
N TYR A 668 21.03 -25.55 -9.72
CA TYR A 668 20.37 -26.70 -10.32
C TYR A 668 21.15 -27.99 -10.07
N VAL A 669 20.51 -29.13 -10.31
CA VAL A 669 21.13 -30.45 -10.28
C VAL A 669 21.39 -30.93 -11.70
N THR A 670 22.60 -31.40 -11.99
CA THR A 670 22.93 -31.94 -13.32
C THR A 670 22.15 -33.22 -13.60
N ASN A 671 21.75 -33.40 -14.87
CA ASN A 671 21.10 -34.62 -15.37
C ASN A 671 19.75 -34.95 -14.71
N LEU A 672 19.18 -34.03 -13.93
CA LEU A 672 17.87 -34.22 -13.31
C LEU A 672 16.78 -34.21 -14.39
N LYS A 673 15.89 -35.19 -14.35
CA LYS A 673 14.79 -35.33 -15.30
C LYS A 673 13.75 -34.23 -15.09
N GLU A 674 13.47 -33.47 -16.14
CA GLU A 674 12.39 -32.49 -16.18
C GLU A 674 11.21 -33.08 -16.98
N VAL A 675 10.08 -33.29 -16.31
CA VAL A 675 8.87 -33.83 -16.92
C VAL A 675 7.91 -32.67 -17.21
N PRO A 676 7.51 -32.43 -18.47
CA PRO A 676 6.51 -31.42 -18.79
C PRO A 676 5.14 -31.85 -18.26
N VAL A 677 4.39 -30.89 -17.71
CA VAL A 677 3.06 -31.15 -17.14
C VAL A 677 2.04 -30.19 -17.73
N THR A 678 0.87 -30.72 -18.08
CA THR A 678 -0.20 -29.96 -18.74
C THR A 678 -1.47 -29.88 -17.91
N SER A 679 -1.64 -30.76 -16.93
CA SER A 679 -2.81 -30.76 -16.05
C SER A 679 -2.45 -31.13 -14.60
N PRO A 680 -3.28 -30.73 -13.62
CA PRO A 680 -3.15 -31.21 -12.24
C PRO A 680 -3.24 -32.75 -12.12
N GLY A 681 -3.91 -33.43 -13.04
CA GLY A 681 -4.06 -34.89 -13.03
C GLY A 681 -2.74 -35.62 -13.25
N ASP A 682 -1.86 -35.08 -14.11
CA ASP A 682 -0.55 -35.64 -14.44
C ASP A 682 0.35 -35.74 -13.18
N ILE A 683 0.16 -34.81 -12.23
CA ILE A 683 0.92 -34.71 -10.99
C ILE A 683 0.70 -35.90 -10.07
N ASN A 684 -0.54 -36.39 -9.95
CA ASN A 684 -0.82 -37.53 -9.08
C ASN A 684 -0.01 -38.76 -9.52
N GLY A 685 0.13 -38.96 -10.85
CA GLY A 685 0.99 -40.00 -11.42
C GLY A 685 2.47 -39.77 -11.14
N ILE A 686 2.95 -38.54 -11.27
CA ILE A 686 4.36 -38.17 -10.98
C ILE A 686 4.68 -38.41 -9.49
N MET A 687 3.82 -37.96 -8.58
CA MET A 687 4.00 -38.13 -7.14
C MET A 687 3.89 -39.60 -6.72
N ALA A 688 2.96 -40.37 -7.31
CA ALA A 688 2.88 -41.81 -7.06
C ALA A 688 4.13 -42.54 -7.54
N THR A 689 4.66 -42.18 -8.70
CA THR A 689 5.92 -42.72 -9.24
C THR A 689 7.09 -42.39 -8.31
N ALA A 690 7.23 -41.11 -7.93
CA ALA A 690 8.29 -40.66 -7.04
C ALA A 690 8.23 -41.37 -5.68
N GLN A 691 7.03 -41.52 -5.11
CA GLN A 691 6.83 -42.23 -3.85
C GLN A 691 7.18 -43.72 -3.97
N THR A 692 6.83 -44.36 -5.10
CA THR A 692 7.18 -45.76 -5.36
C THR A 692 8.69 -45.95 -5.45
N HIS A 693 9.38 -45.14 -6.26
CA HIS A 693 10.84 -45.18 -6.38
C HIS A 693 11.54 -44.85 -5.06
N ARG A 694 10.98 -43.90 -4.28
CA ARG A 694 11.44 -43.60 -2.93
C ARG A 694 11.31 -44.81 -2.00
N SER A 695 10.25 -45.61 -2.15
CA SER A 695 9.98 -46.79 -1.30
C SER A 695 10.81 -48.02 -1.69
N GLU A 696 11.08 -48.23 -2.99
CA GLU A 696 11.88 -49.35 -3.51
C GLU A 696 13.37 -49.30 -3.10
N GLY A 697 13.82 -48.18 -2.52
CA GLY A 697 15.20 -47.93 -2.18
C GLY A 697 15.83 -48.85 -1.15
N MET A 698 15.08 -49.45 -0.18
CA MET A 698 15.56 -50.46 0.80
C MET A 698 14.42 -51.14 1.61
N THR A 699 14.76 -52.28 2.24
CA THR A 699 13.93 -53.38 2.81
C THR A 699 13.01 -53.11 4.01
N ASN A 700 12.81 -51.86 4.48
CA ASN A 700 11.91 -51.61 5.61
C ASN A 700 10.97 -50.42 5.32
N MET A 701 9.72 -50.72 4.96
CA MET A 701 8.75 -49.80 4.33
C MET A 701 8.33 -48.58 5.16
N ASN A 702 8.57 -48.53 6.47
CA ASN A 702 7.91 -47.55 7.36
C ASN A 702 8.79 -46.39 7.88
N GLU A 703 10.06 -46.31 7.49
CA GLU A 703 11.04 -45.38 8.11
C GLU A 703 11.91 -44.62 7.09
N HIS A 704 11.46 -44.53 5.83
CA HIS A 704 12.26 -43.90 4.77
C HIS A 704 12.07 -42.38 4.68
N SER A 705 10.83 -41.87 4.86
CA SER A 705 10.57 -40.42 4.79
C SER A 705 11.22 -39.63 5.93
N SER A 706 11.49 -40.27 7.06
CA SER A 706 12.25 -39.73 8.18
C SER A 706 13.75 -39.59 7.91
N ARG A 707 14.27 -40.26 6.88
CA ARG A 707 15.71 -40.46 6.67
C ARG A 707 16.26 -39.85 5.39
N SER A 708 15.43 -39.16 4.64
CA SER A 708 15.83 -38.49 3.40
C SER A 708 15.05 -37.22 3.20
N HIS A 709 15.66 -36.23 2.54
CA HIS A 709 14.97 -35.01 2.13
C HIS A 709 14.38 -35.24 0.75
N MET A 710 13.10 -34.92 0.58
CA MET A 710 12.45 -34.97 -0.74
C MET A 710 12.18 -33.55 -1.22
N LEU A 711 12.54 -33.28 -2.47
CA LEU A 711 12.40 -31.97 -3.09
C LEU A 711 11.59 -32.14 -4.38
N LEU A 712 10.51 -31.37 -4.49
CA LEU A 712 9.69 -31.21 -5.68
C LEU A 712 9.96 -29.82 -6.25
N TYR A 713 10.56 -29.78 -7.45
CA TYR A 713 10.82 -28.56 -8.18
C TYR A 713 9.81 -28.40 -9.31
N ILE A 714 9.22 -27.21 -9.37
CA ILE A 714 8.27 -26.82 -10.41
C ILE A 714 8.80 -25.52 -11.03
N ILE A 715 9.02 -25.53 -12.34
CA ILE A 715 9.43 -24.35 -13.09
C ILE A 715 8.29 -23.95 -13.98
N VAL A 716 7.80 -22.71 -13.81
CA VAL A 716 6.78 -22.10 -14.65
C VAL A 716 7.47 -21.09 -15.54
N ARG A 717 7.48 -21.32 -16.86
CA ARG A 717 7.94 -20.32 -17.83
C ARG A 717 6.71 -19.63 -18.39
N THR A 718 6.69 -18.31 -18.35
CA THR A 718 5.57 -17.48 -18.79
C THR A 718 6.02 -16.54 -19.89
N THR A 719 5.27 -16.46 -20.98
CA THR A 719 5.48 -15.52 -22.07
C THR A 719 4.27 -14.63 -22.20
N ASN A 720 4.46 -13.32 -22.10
CA ASN A 720 3.38 -12.36 -22.33
C ASN A 720 3.06 -12.27 -23.83
N LYS A 721 1.81 -12.53 -24.22
CA LYS A 721 1.41 -12.58 -25.64
C LYS A 721 1.45 -11.22 -26.34
N GLN A 722 1.37 -10.11 -25.60
CA GLN A 722 1.37 -8.76 -26.17
C GLN A 722 2.78 -8.19 -26.30
N THR A 723 3.64 -8.42 -25.30
CA THR A 723 4.99 -7.86 -25.27
C THR A 723 6.07 -8.83 -25.72
N ASN A 724 5.72 -10.12 -25.90
CA ASN A 724 6.66 -11.23 -26.09
C ASN A 724 7.74 -11.35 -24.99
N MET A 725 7.56 -10.68 -23.85
CA MET A 725 8.49 -10.79 -22.74
C MET A 725 8.35 -12.15 -22.08
N GLN A 726 9.48 -12.82 -21.89
CA GLN A 726 9.56 -14.09 -21.18
C GLN A 726 10.01 -13.87 -19.74
N GLY A 727 9.48 -14.70 -18.84
CA GLY A 727 9.89 -14.77 -17.45
C GLY A 727 9.73 -16.19 -16.92
N TYR A 728 10.22 -16.43 -15.70
CA TYR A 728 10.03 -17.71 -15.05
C TYR A 728 9.86 -17.57 -13.53
N GLY A 729 9.09 -18.49 -12.94
CA GLY A 729 9.03 -18.71 -11.50
C GLY A 729 9.51 -20.11 -11.16
N LYS A 730 10.22 -20.24 -10.04
CA LYS A 730 10.65 -21.52 -9.48
C LYS A 730 9.93 -21.75 -8.15
N LEU A 731 9.13 -22.82 -8.07
CA LEU A 731 8.54 -23.29 -6.83
C LEU A 731 9.31 -24.52 -6.34
N SER A 732 9.85 -24.42 -5.13
CA SER A 732 10.56 -25.51 -4.45
C SER A 732 9.72 -25.96 -3.25
N LEU A 733 9.19 -27.17 -3.29
CA LEU A 733 8.42 -27.78 -2.20
C LEU A 733 9.23 -28.90 -1.59
N ILE A 734 9.51 -28.81 -0.28
CA ILE A 734 10.53 -29.64 0.36
C ILE A 734 9.97 -30.31 1.63
N ASP A 735 10.07 -31.63 1.69
CA ASP A 735 9.81 -32.44 2.89
C ASP A 735 11.17 -32.87 3.46
N LEU A 736 11.61 -32.20 4.55
CA LEU A 736 12.89 -32.51 5.16
C LEU A 736 12.82 -33.80 5.98
N ALA A 737 13.97 -34.43 6.16
CA ALA A 737 14.14 -35.56 7.07
C ALA A 737 13.84 -35.18 8.53
N GLY A 738 13.73 -36.18 9.41
CA GLY A 738 13.53 -35.99 10.83
C GLY A 738 14.69 -35.22 11.49
N SER A 739 14.36 -34.26 12.36
CA SER A 739 15.34 -33.45 13.11
C SER A 739 15.77 -34.06 14.46
N GLU A 740 15.32 -35.25 14.79
CA GLU A 740 15.61 -35.91 16.06
C GLU A 740 17.11 -36.24 16.26
N ARG A 741 17.56 -36.13 17.51
CA ARG A 741 18.96 -36.42 17.89
C ARG A 741 19.27 -37.91 17.86
N LEU A 742 20.52 -38.23 17.50
CA LEU A 742 21.06 -39.60 17.41
C LEU A 742 20.86 -40.42 18.69
N ASP A 743 20.98 -39.79 19.85
CA ASP A 743 20.92 -40.44 21.17
C ASP A 743 19.58 -41.13 21.44
N LYS A 744 18.50 -40.69 20.78
CA LYS A 744 17.17 -41.33 20.85
C LYS A 744 16.94 -42.41 19.80
N SER A 745 17.78 -42.49 18.77
CA SER A 745 17.56 -43.38 17.63
C SER A 745 17.95 -44.84 17.90
N GLY A 746 18.85 -45.09 18.87
CA GLY A 746 19.38 -46.42 19.15
C GLY A 746 20.05 -47.09 17.93
N ALA A 747 20.49 -46.30 16.95
CA ALA A 747 20.97 -46.81 15.67
C ALA A 747 22.39 -47.36 15.76
N GLU A 748 22.61 -48.58 15.25
CA GLU A 748 23.92 -49.24 15.16
C GLU A 748 24.33 -49.50 13.69
N GLY A 749 25.63 -49.63 13.45
CA GLY A 749 26.19 -50.03 12.15
C GLY A 749 25.85 -49.07 11.00
N GLN A 750 25.26 -49.59 9.92
CA GLN A 750 24.93 -48.80 8.73
C GLN A 750 23.86 -47.73 9.02
N ARG A 751 22.91 -48.01 9.93
CA ARG A 751 21.87 -47.04 10.33
C ARG A 751 22.45 -45.85 11.08
N LEU A 752 23.55 -46.04 11.82
CA LEU A 752 24.25 -44.94 12.48
C LEU A 752 24.88 -43.99 11.45
N LYS A 753 25.51 -44.54 10.40
CA LYS A 753 26.08 -43.72 9.30
C LYS A 753 25.01 -42.90 8.60
N GLU A 754 23.84 -43.51 8.35
CA GLU A 754 22.69 -42.81 7.77
C GLU A 754 22.22 -41.66 8.66
N ALA A 755 21.96 -41.95 9.93
CA ALA A 755 21.50 -40.97 10.90
C ALA A 755 22.49 -39.81 11.09
N VAL A 756 23.81 -40.10 11.08
CA VAL A 756 24.87 -39.08 11.11
C VAL A 756 24.83 -38.19 9.87
N SER A 757 24.69 -38.76 8.67
CA SER A 757 24.62 -37.95 7.44
C SER A 757 23.33 -37.11 7.36
N ILE A 758 22.19 -37.63 7.83
CA ILE A 758 20.95 -36.85 7.90
C ILE A 758 21.13 -35.67 8.85
N ASN A 759 21.65 -35.91 10.05
CA ASN A 759 21.89 -34.84 11.00
C ASN A 759 22.95 -33.85 10.51
N LYS A 760 23.93 -34.27 9.70
CA LYS A 760 24.88 -33.35 9.05
C LYS A 760 24.15 -32.31 8.19
N SER A 761 23.24 -32.74 7.33
CA SER A 761 22.50 -31.82 6.45
C SER A 761 21.61 -30.83 7.22
N LEU A 762 20.94 -31.27 8.29
CA LEU A 762 20.11 -30.41 9.14
C LEU A 762 20.94 -29.50 10.05
N SER A 763 22.09 -29.97 10.53
CA SER A 763 23.05 -29.14 11.28
C SER A 763 23.61 -28.03 10.39
N ALA A 764 24.01 -28.36 9.16
CA ALA A 764 24.46 -27.39 8.19
C ALA A 764 23.36 -26.35 7.86
N LEU A 765 22.09 -26.78 7.78
CA LEU A 765 20.97 -25.85 7.61
C LEU A 765 20.82 -24.92 8.82
N GLY A 766 21.02 -25.44 10.04
CA GLY A 766 21.09 -24.63 11.26
C GLY A 766 22.21 -23.60 11.24
N ASP A 767 23.41 -23.99 10.80
CA ASP A 767 24.56 -23.08 10.66
C ASP A 767 24.31 -21.99 9.62
N VAL A 768 23.65 -22.33 8.51
CA VAL A 768 23.23 -21.37 7.48
C VAL A 768 22.23 -20.37 8.05
N ILE A 769 21.18 -20.82 8.73
CA ILE A 769 20.18 -19.93 9.34
C ILE A 769 20.82 -19.04 10.42
N ALA A 770 21.71 -19.58 11.24
CA ALA A 770 22.43 -18.80 12.25
C ALA A 770 23.33 -17.75 11.60
N GLY A 771 24.08 -18.12 10.57
CA GLY A 771 24.92 -17.20 9.81
C GLY A 771 24.11 -16.08 9.15
N LEU A 772 22.95 -16.40 8.59
CA LEU A 772 22.03 -15.42 8.00
C LEU A 772 21.42 -14.49 9.05
N ALA A 773 20.94 -15.03 10.18
CA ALA A 773 20.37 -14.23 11.27
C ALA A 773 21.39 -13.25 11.88
N GLN A 774 22.67 -13.64 11.90
CA GLN A 774 23.78 -12.81 12.38
C GLN A 774 24.37 -11.89 11.31
N ASN A 775 23.80 -11.83 10.10
CA ASN A 775 24.33 -11.08 8.95
C ASN A 775 25.83 -11.39 8.69
N SER A 776 26.23 -12.64 8.85
CA SER A 776 27.61 -13.07 8.67
C SER A 776 28.06 -12.90 7.22
N LYS A 777 29.25 -12.32 7.02
CA LYS A 777 29.85 -12.13 5.68
C LYS A 777 29.99 -13.43 4.89
N HIS A 778 30.25 -14.54 5.58
CA HIS A 778 30.35 -15.87 4.98
C HIS A 778 29.31 -16.81 5.60
N VAL A 779 28.35 -17.23 4.78
CA VAL A 779 27.31 -18.21 5.15
C VAL A 779 27.67 -19.56 4.53
N PRO A 780 27.74 -20.66 5.32
CA PRO A 780 28.34 -21.92 4.89
C PRO A 780 27.39 -22.82 4.06
N PHE A 781 26.82 -22.29 2.98
CA PHE A 781 25.88 -23.02 2.12
C PHE A 781 26.45 -24.32 1.54
N ARG A 782 27.78 -24.43 1.37
CA ARG A 782 28.44 -25.61 0.78
C ARG A 782 28.68 -26.76 1.75
N ASN A 783 28.31 -26.64 3.03
CA ASN A 783 28.56 -27.66 4.04
C ASN A 783 27.70 -28.94 3.85
N SER A 784 26.61 -28.85 3.11
CA SER A 784 25.79 -30.00 2.70
C SER A 784 25.20 -29.79 1.31
N VAL A 785 24.79 -30.89 0.66
CA VAL A 785 24.06 -30.85 -0.61
C VAL A 785 22.74 -30.09 -0.48
N LEU A 786 22.02 -30.30 0.64
CA LEU A 786 20.75 -29.64 0.92
C LEU A 786 20.91 -28.12 1.00
N THR A 787 21.85 -27.64 1.81
CA THR A 787 22.10 -26.21 1.97
C THR A 787 22.62 -25.58 0.68
N PHE A 788 23.37 -26.33 -0.12
CA PHE A 788 23.87 -25.81 -1.39
C PHE A 788 22.72 -25.61 -2.38
N LEU A 789 21.76 -26.54 -2.44
CA LEU A 789 20.55 -26.39 -3.25
C LEU A 789 19.64 -25.25 -2.76
N LEU A 790 19.57 -25.05 -1.45
CA LEU A 790 18.77 -24.00 -0.82
C LEU A 790 19.41 -22.61 -0.91
N GLN A 791 20.65 -22.51 -1.40
CA GLN A 791 21.40 -21.26 -1.43
C GLN A 791 20.61 -20.12 -2.09
N ASP A 792 20.06 -20.32 -3.28
CA ASP A 792 19.28 -19.27 -3.94
C ASP A 792 18.03 -18.91 -3.16
N SER A 793 17.40 -19.90 -2.52
CA SER A 793 16.18 -19.69 -1.75
C SER A 793 16.45 -18.85 -0.50
N MET A 794 17.55 -19.13 0.20
CA MET A 794 17.88 -18.50 1.49
C MET A 794 18.91 -17.38 1.39
N ALA A 795 19.37 -17.01 0.19
CA ALA A 795 20.23 -15.85 -0.05
C ALA A 795 19.45 -14.65 -0.62
N GLY A 796 18.13 -14.59 -0.37
CA GLY A 796 17.29 -13.46 -0.76
C GLY A 796 16.79 -13.46 -2.21
N GLN A 797 16.88 -14.58 -2.94
CA GLN A 797 16.35 -14.69 -4.30
C GLN A 797 14.98 -15.39 -4.35
N ALA A 798 14.40 -15.76 -3.21
CA ALA A 798 13.08 -16.38 -3.12
C ALA A 798 12.28 -15.90 -1.91
N LYS A 799 10.96 -16.01 -2.01
CA LYS A 799 10.06 -15.93 -0.85
C LYS A 799 10.09 -17.27 -0.14
N VAL A 800 10.41 -17.27 1.15
CA VAL A 800 10.61 -18.51 1.90
C VAL A 800 9.52 -18.69 2.96
N LEU A 801 8.89 -19.86 2.97
CA LEU A 801 7.97 -20.30 4.01
C LEU A 801 8.48 -21.60 4.63
N MET A 802 8.64 -21.58 5.94
CA MET A 802 8.97 -22.74 6.75
C MET A 802 7.73 -23.20 7.52
N PHE A 803 7.33 -24.45 7.35
CA PHE A 803 6.45 -25.13 8.28
C PHE A 803 7.28 -25.77 9.39
N VAL A 804 7.08 -25.37 10.65
CA VAL A 804 7.58 -26.12 11.81
C VAL A 804 6.48 -27.06 12.31
N CYS A 805 6.63 -28.36 12.06
CA CYS A 805 5.69 -29.39 12.47
C CYS A 805 6.13 -29.99 13.81
N VAL A 806 5.26 -29.96 14.82
CA VAL A 806 5.57 -30.44 16.19
C VAL A 806 4.53 -31.43 16.72
N SER A 807 4.96 -32.27 17.66
CA SER A 807 4.12 -33.23 18.36
C SER A 807 3.66 -32.67 19.70
N PRO A 808 2.37 -32.77 20.06
CA PRO A 808 1.88 -32.38 21.37
C PRO A 808 2.28 -33.35 22.50
N ALA A 809 2.67 -34.59 22.18
CA ALA A 809 2.91 -35.59 23.22
C ALA A 809 4.13 -35.30 24.11
N SER A 810 3.98 -35.49 25.43
CA SER A 810 5.00 -35.17 26.44
C SER A 810 6.35 -35.86 26.24
N TYR A 811 6.39 -37.10 25.75
CA TYR A 811 7.64 -37.80 25.46
C TYR A 811 8.45 -37.17 24.30
N ASN A 812 7.77 -36.39 23.44
CA ASN A 812 8.37 -35.64 22.33
C ASN A 812 8.74 -34.20 22.71
N ALA A 813 8.51 -33.77 23.95
CA ALA A 813 8.68 -32.38 24.37
C ALA A 813 10.09 -31.83 24.04
N SER A 814 11.16 -32.59 24.30
CA SER A 814 12.53 -32.15 24.00
C SER A 814 12.78 -31.85 22.50
N GLU A 815 12.26 -32.70 21.62
CA GLU A 815 12.44 -32.54 20.16
C GLU A 815 11.53 -31.43 19.61
N SER A 816 10.30 -31.34 20.13
CA SER A 816 9.36 -30.29 19.77
C SER A 816 9.90 -28.91 20.21
N GLY A 817 10.43 -28.80 21.42
CA GLY A 817 11.10 -27.59 21.91
C GLY A 817 12.33 -27.20 21.07
N SER A 818 13.13 -28.19 20.64
CA SER A 818 14.28 -27.94 19.74
C SER A 818 13.83 -27.43 18.37
N SER A 819 12.72 -27.96 17.85
CA SER A 819 12.14 -27.54 16.57
C SER A 819 11.56 -26.13 16.64
N LEU A 820 10.86 -25.79 17.73
CA LEU A 820 10.32 -24.43 17.98
C LEU A 820 11.45 -23.40 18.10
N LEU A 821 12.54 -23.72 18.81
CA LEU A 821 13.71 -22.85 18.92
C LEU A 821 14.40 -22.62 17.57
N PHE A 822 14.52 -23.66 16.75
CA PHE A 822 15.07 -23.53 15.39
C PHE A 822 14.21 -22.62 14.53
N ALA A 823 12.89 -22.82 14.56
CA ALA A 823 11.93 -22.04 13.80
C ALA A 823 11.92 -20.56 14.23
N SER A 824 12.01 -20.29 15.54
CA SER A 824 12.12 -18.93 16.07
C SER A 824 13.36 -18.20 15.57
N ARG A 825 14.52 -18.88 15.49
CA ARG A 825 15.73 -18.30 14.87
C ARG A 825 15.56 -18.05 13.37
N ALA A 826 14.90 -18.96 12.65
CA ALA A 826 14.65 -18.81 11.22
C ALA A 826 13.77 -17.60 10.91
N ARG A 827 12.74 -17.34 11.73
CA ARG A 827 11.85 -16.16 11.60
C ARG A 827 12.62 -14.84 11.69
N GLY A 828 13.67 -14.78 12.50
CA GLY A 828 14.50 -13.59 12.68
C GLY A 828 15.43 -13.26 11.49
N VAL A 829 15.47 -14.08 10.44
CA VAL A 829 16.33 -13.85 9.27
C VAL A 829 15.70 -12.79 8.36
N ALA A 830 16.44 -11.72 8.09
CA ALA A 830 16.09 -10.71 7.10
C ALA A 830 16.97 -10.83 5.84
N PHE A 831 16.34 -10.96 4.67
CA PHE A 831 16.92 -10.76 3.35
C PHE A 831 16.73 -9.31 2.87
N GLY A 832 17.50 -8.92 1.86
CA GLY A 832 17.22 -7.70 1.07
C GLY A 832 16.05 -7.91 0.08
N GLN A 833 15.79 -6.92 -0.77
CA GLN A 833 14.71 -6.98 -1.76
C GLN A 833 14.81 -8.21 -2.68
N ILE A 834 13.72 -8.97 -2.80
CA ILE A 834 13.61 -10.15 -3.65
C ILE A 834 13.48 -9.72 -5.11
N LYS A 835 14.32 -10.26 -5.98
CA LYS A 835 14.31 -9.92 -7.41
C LYS A 835 13.32 -10.78 -8.18
N LYS A 836 12.52 -10.13 -9.04
CA LYS A 836 11.70 -10.80 -10.05
C LYS A 836 12.59 -11.30 -11.19
N ASN A 837 12.35 -12.53 -11.64
CA ASN A 837 13.08 -13.08 -12.77
C ASN A 837 12.53 -12.54 -14.10
N ALA A 838 13.41 -12.03 -14.95
CA ALA A 838 13.12 -11.69 -16.34
C ALA A 838 14.19 -12.32 -17.23
N THR A 839 13.76 -13.04 -18.26
CA THR A 839 14.67 -13.55 -19.29
C THR A 839 14.76 -12.51 -20.39
N THR A 840 15.83 -11.72 -20.41
CA THR A 840 16.26 -11.02 -21.62
C THR A 840 16.95 -12.05 -22.52
N GLU A 841 16.33 -12.38 -23.66
CA GLU A 841 17.10 -13.01 -24.73
C GLU A 841 18.27 -12.09 -25.07
N LYS A 842 19.50 -12.60 -24.96
CA LYS A 842 20.56 -12.13 -25.85
C LYS A 842 20.08 -12.52 -27.24
N ALA A 843 19.65 -11.54 -28.03
CA ALA A 843 19.38 -11.74 -29.44
C ALA A 843 20.57 -12.51 -30.04
N ALA A 844 20.25 -13.64 -30.68
CA ALA A 844 21.22 -14.52 -31.33
C ALA A 844 22.03 -13.79 -32.40
#